data_AF-A0A381XTB7-F1
#
_entry.id   AF-A0A381XTB7-F1
#
_cell.length_a   1.000
_cell.length_b   1.000
_cell.length_c   1.000
_cell.angle_alpha   90.00
_cell.angle_beta   90.00
_cell.angle_gamma   90.00
#
_symmetry.space_group_name_H-M   'P 1'
#
loop_
_entity.id
_entity.type
_entity.pdbx_description
1 polymer ?
#
loop_
_entity_poly.entity_id
_entity_poly.type
_entity_poly.pdbx_seq_one_letter_code
_entity_poly.pdbx_strand_id
1 'polypeptide(L)'
;MTYYWGSLYGSSEALSLIEFAKTHKQVVLYIARDISQSTEILQALNFYNHDLTILSFPNWEVLAFDHFSPHPDIVSSRLKTLSQLETLEKGIVITSLESLTQRLCPKNYIAKYSFNIEVGSNLVIETFANKLLRIGYRRASRVMEQGEFNVKGALIDIYPMGSKTPFRIDLFDNEIDSIRTFNPSTQRSIDSIEMINLLPAREFSSDEESISLFKVNYEKVFGNTDGFIYSEIVEGRLPGGIEFYLPLFFNKTDTLFDYLPKNTILAFQKGLKSIALEQSNEIKERFTHAKRSLERAPLPVNKVFISSEDFFSKVNKKQTIQIQSLKSNQKGALNFAVKLLPPLKIEPQTKNPLKKLINFINYFTGRMLIICDSQGRQEVLTDLLSSNQIKVTNSIDWIDFLEQDEKLCITNASLSEGMICNEIAIITENNLFGSDVVKQKRRRRAKHKDFDEAIKNLIEIQLGDPIVHEFYGVGRYLGLETRSYDENQQDFLSLQYANGAKLMVPITSLNLISRYSGANAANAPLHKLGSQQWSKAKKRAAEALYDVAAELLEIYAKRESQKGFAYPEPTDAYSSFVASFAFEETPDQIKTMESVLSDMQSEKPMDRLVCGDVGFGKTEIAMRAAFLAVEAGKQVAVLVPTTLLSSQHHQTFVDRFIKYPVVIKSLSRFQSQKEQKHIKESLKQGTVDIVIGTHKLIQGSIDYKNLGLIVIDEEHRFGVKQKEALKKLRGQSDILTMTATPIPRTLNMALGSLRELSIIATPPAKRSAIQTFVDEWDDETIQEACSRELHRGGQIFVLHNDIDTIDNMAELLSELMPNLNVRIAHGQMPSKELERIMTDFYH
;
A
#
# COMPACT_ATOMS: atom_id res chain seq x y z
N MET A 1 -21.48 -36.98 -8.73
CA MET A 1 -22.87 -36.47 -8.61
C MET A 1 -22.80 -34.96 -8.61
N THR A 2 -23.60 -34.29 -9.44
CA THR A 2 -23.56 -32.83 -9.61
C THR A 2 -24.88 -32.23 -9.15
N TYR A 3 -24.81 -31.28 -8.21
CA TYR A 3 -25.93 -30.44 -7.80
C TYR A 3 -25.90 -29.15 -8.62
N TYR A 4 -27.07 -28.71 -9.09
CA TYR A 4 -27.19 -27.49 -9.88
C TYR A 4 -27.92 -26.44 -9.05
N TRP A 5 -27.24 -25.34 -8.74
CA TRP A 5 -27.80 -24.20 -8.03
C TRP A 5 -28.05 -23.05 -9.01
N GLY A 6 -29.30 -22.62 -9.12
CA GLY A 6 -29.73 -21.54 -10.00
C GLY A 6 -30.42 -20.42 -9.26
N SER A 7 -30.59 -19.28 -9.93
CA SER A 7 -31.23 -18.09 -9.36
C SER A 7 -30.50 -17.52 -8.14
N LEU A 8 -29.17 -17.59 -8.11
CA LEU A 8 -28.32 -16.97 -7.09
C LEU A 8 -27.75 -15.64 -7.58
N TYR A 9 -28.38 -14.55 -7.15
CA TYR A 9 -28.00 -13.18 -7.49
C TYR A 9 -27.28 -12.49 -6.32
N GLY A 10 -26.45 -11.50 -6.62
CA GLY A 10 -25.78 -10.73 -5.58
C GLY A 10 -24.85 -11.61 -4.73
N SER A 11 -24.80 -11.31 -3.44
CA SER A 11 -24.05 -12.07 -2.45
C SER A 11 -24.71 -13.39 -1.98
N SER A 12 -25.83 -13.82 -2.59
CA SER A 12 -26.54 -15.05 -2.20
C SER A 12 -25.74 -16.34 -2.34
N GLU A 13 -24.76 -16.34 -3.26
CA GLU A 13 -23.84 -17.47 -3.44
C GLU A 13 -23.09 -17.77 -2.14
N ALA A 14 -22.54 -16.74 -1.48
CA ALA A 14 -21.84 -16.89 -0.21
C ALA A 14 -22.78 -17.36 0.92
N LEU A 15 -23.97 -16.76 1.04
CA LEU A 15 -24.94 -17.15 2.05
C LEU A 15 -25.33 -18.64 1.91
N SER A 16 -25.62 -19.07 0.68
CA SER A 16 -26.01 -20.46 0.40
C SER A 16 -24.89 -21.44 0.70
N LEU A 17 -23.63 -21.07 0.42
CA LEU A 17 -22.46 -21.89 0.76
C LEU A 17 -22.26 -21.99 2.28
N ILE A 18 -22.46 -20.91 3.03
CA ILE A 18 -22.39 -20.91 4.50
C ILE A 18 -23.46 -21.82 5.09
N GLU A 19 -24.72 -21.68 4.68
CA GLU A 19 -25.81 -22.53 5.17
C GLU A 19 -25.60 -24.00 4.82
N PHE A 20 -25.15 -24.28 3.60
CA PHE A 20 -24.82 -25.63 3.16
C PHE A 20 -23.69 -26.24 4.00
N ALA A 21 -22.57 -25.52 4.17
CA ALA A 21 -21.43 -26.01 4.93
C ALA A 21 -21.71 -26.08 6.44
N LYS A 22 -22.66 -25.29 6.97
CA LYS A 22 -23.10 -25.41 8.37
C LYS A 22 -23.92 -26.67 8.60
N THR A 23 -24.79 -27.04 7.67
CA THR A 23 -25.67 -28.22 7.78
C THR A 23 -24.97 -29.55 7.47
N HIS A 24 -23.88 -29.52 6.71
CA HIS A 24 -23.13 -30.71 6.32
C HIS A 24 -21.76 -30.77 7.01
N LYS A 25 -21.40 -31.91 7.62
CA LYS A 25 -20.06 -32.13 8.19
C LYS A 25 -19.05 -32.50 7.10
N GLN A 26 -18.78 -31.57 6.20
CA GLN A 26 -17.88 -31.75 5.06
C GLN A 26 -17.12 -30.45 4.75
N VAL A 27 -16.00 -30.58 4.02
CA VAL A 27 -15.27 -29.45 3.46
C VAL A 27 -15.82 -29.11 2.09
N VAL A 28 -16.08 -27.82 1.86
CA VAL A 28 -16.44 -27.28 0.54
C VAL A 28 -15.22 -26.58 -0.05
N LEU A 29 -14.73 -27.05 -1.20
CA LEU A 29 -13.72 -26.34 -1.98
C LEU A 29 -14.41 -25.44 -2.99
N TYR A 30 -14.35 -24.13 -2.79
CA TYR A 30 -14.79 -23.14 -3.77
C TYR A 30 -13.66 -22.83 -4.77
N ILE A 31 -13.95 -23.02 -6.05
CA ILE A 31 -13.02 -22.78 -7.16
C ILE A 31 -13.43 -21.46 -7.85
N ALA A 32 -12.72 -20.40 -7.52
CA ALA A 32 -12.83 -19.12 -8.20
C ALA A 32 -12.16 -19.18 -9.58
N ARG A 33 -12.72 -18.44 -10.54
CA ARG A 33 -12.18 -18.27 -11.88
C ARG A 33 -10.87 -17.48 -11.88
N ASP A 34 -10.79 -16.45 -11.03
CA ASP A 34 -9.71 -15.47 -10.97
C ASP A 34 -9.52 -14.94 -9.53
N ILE A 35 -8.52 -14.07 -9.34
CA ILE A 35 -8.18 -13.46 -8.05
C ILE A 35 -9.28 -12.49 -7.57
N SER A 36 -9.94 -11.77 -8.48
CA SER A 36 -11.01 -10.83 -8.15
C SER A 36 -12.20 -11.55 -7.52
N GLN A 37 -12.68 -12.60 -8.17
CA GLN A 37 -13.79 -13.42 -7.68
C GLN A 37 -13.42 -14.10 -6.36
N SER A 38 -12.19 -14.60 -6.22
CA SER A 38 -11.71 -15.19 -4.96
C SER A 38 -11.77 -14.19 -3.80
N THR A 39 -11.41 -12.93 -4.07
CA THR A 39 -11.45 -11.84 -3.08
C THR A 39 -12.88 -11.45 -2.73
N GLU A 40 -13.74 -11.30 -3.74
CA GLU A 40 -15.16 -10.95 -3.57
C GLU A 40 -15.93 -12.02 -2.78
N ILE A 41 -15.75 -13.30 -3.12
CA ILE A 41 -16.43 -14.39 -2.43
C ILE A 41 -15.91 -14.56 -1.00
N LEU A 42 -14.60 -14.40 -0.75
CA LEU A 42 -14.04 -14.45 0.60
C LEU A 42 -14.61 -13.35 1.50
N GLN A 43 -14.77 -12.13 0.97
CA GLN A 43 -15.39 -11.03 1.71
C GLN A 43 -16.86 -11.35 2.04
N ALA A 44 -17.63 -11.80 1.04
CA ALA A 44 -19.03 -12.16 1.23
C ALA A 44 -19.21 -13.34 2.21
N LEU A 45 -18.37 -14.37 2.12
CA LEU A 45 -18.39 -15.51 3.05
C LEU A 45 -18.09 -15.06 4.48
N ASN A 46 -17.06 -14.24 4.69
CA ASN A 46 -16.74 -13.71 6.02
C ASN A 46 -17.87 -12.84 6.60
N PHE A 47 -18.61 -12.10 5.76
CA PHE A 47 -19.76 -11.31 6.21
C PHE A 47 -20.89 -12.18 6.80
N TYR A 48 -21.22 -13.31 6.16
CA TYR A 48 -22.26 -14.24 6.64
C TYR A 48 -21.76 -15.27 7.67
N ASN A 49 -20.44 -15.33 7.89
CA ASN A 49 -19.84 -16.34 8.76
C ASN A 49 -19.90 -15.95 10.23
N HIS A 50 -20.04 -16.96 11.09
CA HIS A 50 -19.95 -16.83 12.54
C HIS A 50 -18.81 -17.71 13.09
N ASP A 51 -18.90 -19.02 12.81
CA ASP A 51 -18.16 -20.09 13.47
C ASP A 51 -17.51 -21.06 12.49
N LEU A 52 -17.83 -20.95 11.19
CA LEU A 52 -17.31 -21.86 10.19
C LEU A 52 -15.86 -21.49 9.87
N THR A 53 -14.98 -22.49 9.83
CA THR A 53 -13.61 -22.24 9.39
C THR A 53 -13.59 -21.96 7.89
N ILE A 54 -13.13 -20.77 7.51
CA ILE A 54 -12.92 -20.36 6.11
C ILE A 54 -11.43 -20.21 5.90
N LEU A 55 -10.87 -21.02 5.00
CA LEU A 55 -9.47 -20.95 4.60
C LEU A 55 -9.36 -20.41 3.17
N SER A 56 -8.29 -19.65 2.92
CA SER A 56 -7.95 -19.17 1.58
C SER A 56 -6.62 -19.75 1.15
N PHE A 57 -6.59 -20.37 -0.03
CA PHE A 57 -5.38 -20.80 -0.70
C PHE A 57 -5.11 -19.86 -1.89
N PRO A 58 -4.35 -18.77 -1.67
CA PRO A 58 -4.22 -17.71 -2.66
C PRO A 58 -3.34 -18.13 -3.85
N ASN A 59 -3.57 -17.42 -4.96
CA ASN A 59 -2.67 -17.43 -6.12
C ASN A 59 -1.34 -16.77 -5.76
N TRP A 60 -0.27 -17.18 -6.43
CA TRP A 60 1.05 -16.60 -6.27
C TRP A 60 1.17 -15.14 -6.73
N GLU A 61 0.20 -14.64 -7.50
CA GLU A 61 0.21 -13.30 -8.12
C GLU A 61 1.44 -13.03 -9.00
N VAL A 62 2.03 -14.11 -9.52
CA VAL A 62 3.05 -14.09 -10.58
C VAL A 62 2.55 -14.92 -11.75
N LEU A 63 3.07 -14.63 -12.94
CA LEU A 63 2.66 -15.34 -14.15
C LEU A 63 3.28 -16.74 -14.18
N ALA A 64 2.67 -17.68 -14.92
CA ALA A 64 3.28 -19.01 -15.08
C ALA A 64 4.67 -18.92 -15.73
N PHE A 65 5.67 -19.54 -15.11
CA PHE A 65 7.10 -19.51 -15.53
C PHE A 65 7.78 -18.14 -15.41
N ASP A 66 7.23 -17.24 -14.60
CA ASP A 66 7.78 -15.90 -14.36
C ASP A 66 9.11 -15.96 -13.58
N HIS A 67 9.88 -14.88 -13.68
CA HIS A 67 11.17 -14.72 -12.99
C HIS A 67 11.03 -14.13 -11.58
N PHE A 68 9.81 -13.88 -11.15
CA PHE A 68 9.48 -13.31 -9.85
C PHE A 68 9.02 -14.41 -8.89
N SER A 69 9.50 -14.33 -7.65
CA SER A 69 8.96 -15.17 -6.58
C SER A 69 7.68 -14.56 -6.00
N PRO A 70 6.75 -15.38 -5.51
CA PRO A 70 5.55 -14.89 -4.84
C PRO A 70 5.89 -14.07 -3.60
N HIS A 71 5.04 -13.09 -3.26
CA HIS A 71 5.25 -12.28 -2.06
C HIS A 71 5.23 -13.17 -0.79
N PRO A 72 6.09 -12.93 0.23
CA PRO A 72 6.14 -13.73 1.45
C PRO A 72 4.79 -13.90 2.14
N ASP A 73 3.96 -12.86 2.21
CA ASP A 73 2.61 -12.93 2.79
C ASP A 73 1.70 -13.95 2.08
N ILE A 74 1.85 -14.10 0.76
CA ILE A 74 1.10 -15.08 -0.02
C ILE A 74 1.58 -16.50 0.33
N VAL A 75 2.91 -16.71 0.34
CA VAL A 75 3.51 -18.00 0.70
C VAL A 75 3.13 -18.40 2.13
N SER A 76 3.17 -17.44 3.06
CA SER A 76 2.75 -17.59 4.45
C SER A 76 1.29 -18.02 4.57
N SER A 77 0.38 -17.36 3.85
CA SER A 77 -1.04 -17.69 3.80
C SER A 77 -1.27 -19.09 3.21
N ARG A 78 -0.55 -19.45 2.14
CA ARG A 78 -0.62 -20.78 1.51
C ARG A 78 -0.18 -21.88 2.46
N LEU A 79 1.01 -21.74 3.07
CA LEU A 79 1.56 -22.73 3.99
C LEU A 79 0.66 -22.90 5.22
N LYS A 80 0.10 -21.80 5.75
CA LYS A 80 -0.89 -21.85 6.81
C LYS A 80 -2.09 -22.69 6.39
N THR A 81 -2.68 -22.40 5.23
CA THR A 81 -3.82 -23.16 4.73
C THR A 81 -3.47 -24.63 4.55
N LEU A 82 -2.35 -24.96 3.91
CA LEU A 82 -1.92 -26.36 3.72
C LEU A 82 -1.71 -27.10 5.06
N SER A 83 -1.15 -26.43 6.08
CA SER A 83 -0.98 -27.01 7.42
C SER A 83 -2.31 -27.32 8.12
N GLN A 84 -3.37 -26.55 7.82
CA GLN A 84 -4.69 -26.70 8.44
C GLN A 84 -5.59 -27.67 7.67
N LEU A 85 -5.37 -27.86 6.36
CA LEU A 85 -6.20 -28.72 5.52
C LEU A 85 -6.21 -30.19 5.95
N GLU A 86 -5.13 -30.69 6.54
CA GLU A 86 -5.04 -32.09 6.98
C GLU A 86 -6.00 -32.41 8.13
N THR A 87 -6.27 -31.43 9.00
CA THR A 87 -7.15 -31.58 10.18
C THR A 87 -8.55 -31.00 9.97
N LEU A 88 -8.80 -30.38 8.82
CA LEU A 88 -10.08 -29.72 8.54
C LEU A 88 -11.17 -30.75 8.21
N GLU A 89 -12.12 -30.94 9.13
CA GLU A 89 -13.27 -31.83 8.90
C GLU A 89 -14.49 -31.10 8.29
N LYS A 90 -14.65 -29.82 8.63
CA LYS A 90 -15.80 -28.99 8.25
C LYS A 90 -15.35 -27.56 8.00
N GLY A 91 -15.69 -27.00 6.84
CA GLY A 91 -15.30 -25.63 6.50
C GLY A 91 -15.42 -25.32 5.01
N ILE A 92 -15.02 -24.11 4.64
CA ILE A 92 -14.94 -23.68 3.25
C ILE A 92 -13.48 -23.35 2.94
N VAL A 93 -12.97 -23.88 1.84
CA VAL A 93 -11.62 -23.58 1.32
C VAL A 93 -11.80 -22.87 0.00
N ILE A 94 -11.21 -21.70 -0.16
CA ILE A 94 -11.32 -20.88 -1.38
C ILE A 94 -9.99 -20.93 -2.10
N THR A 95 -10.00 -21.22 -3.39
CA THR A 95 -8.82 -21.21 -4.26
C THR A 95 -9.18 -20.66 -5.63
N SER A 96 -8.18 -20.25 -6.41
CA SER A 96 -8.35 -20.05 -7.85
C SER A 96 -8.12 -21.36 -8.62
N LEU A 97 -8.60 -21.39 -9.87
CA LEU A 97 -8.35 -22.51 -10.79
C LEU A 97 -6.85 -22.74 -11.05
N GLU A 98 -6.06 -21.67 -11.14
CA GLU A 98 -4.62 -21.75 -11.34
C GLU A 98 -3.94 -22.48 -10.17
N SER A 99 -4.20 -22.00 -8.95
CA SER A 99 -3.60 -22.57 -7.74
C SER A 99 -4.04 -24.01 -7.49
N LEU A 100 -5.24 -24.39 -7.95
CA LEU A 100 -5.75 -25.75 -7.86
C LEU A 100 -5.08 -26.71 -8.86
N THR A 101 -4.67 -26.23 -10.04
CA THR A 101 -3.98 -27.04 -11.06
C THR A 101 -2.49 -27.16 -10.82
N GLN A 102 -1.93 -26.30 -9.98
CA GLN A 102 -0.52 -26.28 -9.63
C GLN A 102 -0.07 -27.51 -8.82
N ARG A 103 1.15 -27.99 -9.10
CA ARG A 103 1.84 -28.97 -8.25
C ARG A 103 2.36 -28.31 -6.98
N LEU A 104 2.18 -28.99 -5.87
CA LEU A 104 2.55 -28.54 -4.53
C LEU A 104 3.58 -29.49 -3.92
N CYS A 105 4.19 -29.01 -2.83
CA CYS A 105 5.01 -29.85 -1.99
C CYS A 105 4.20 -31.03 -1.42
N PRO A 106 4.83 -32.17 -1.14
CA PRO A 106 4.16 -33.31 -0.51
C PRO A 106 3.64 -32.98 0.88
N LYS A 107 2.53 -33.62 1.31
CA LYS A 107 1.96 -33.36 2.66
C LYS A 107 2.96 -33.49 3.80
N ASN A 108 3.82 -34.50 3.72
CA ASN A 108 4.83 -34.77 4.74
C ASN A 108 5.94 -33.69 4.80
N TYR A 109 6.11 -32.87 3.76
CA TYR A 109 7.07 -31.76 3.77
C TYR A 109 6.73 -30.75 4.86
N ILE A 110 5.48 -30.29 4.90
CA ILE A 110 5.06 -29.30 5.90
C ILE A 110 5.20 -29.89 7.31
N ALA A 111 4.74 -31.12 7.53
CA ALA A 111 4.89 -31.79 8.82
C ALA A 111 6.37 -32.00 9.22
N LYS A 112 7.26 -32.33 8.28
CA LYS A 112 8.71 -32.53 8.51
C LYS A 112 9.40 -31.25 8.97
N TYR A 113 9.06 -30.11 8.37
CA TYR A 113 9.74 -28.83 8.61
C TYR A 113 8.94 -27.87 9.50
N SER A 114 7.78 -28.30 10.01
CA SER A 114 7.07 -27.58 11.06
C SER A 114 7.55 -28.04 12.43
N PHE A 115 7.73 -27.11 13.37
CA PHE A 115 8.10 -27.47 14.72
C PHE A 115 7.65 -26.41 15.73
N ASN A 116 7.36 -26.88 16.94
CA ASN A 116 6.95 -26.03 18.04
C ASN A 116 8.18 -25.58 18.84
N ILE A 117 8.11 -24.37 19.36
CA ILE A 117 9.07 -23.82 20.31
C ILE A 117 8.28 -23.42 21.54
N GLU A 118 8.70 -23.94 22.69
CA GLU A 118 8.02 -23.79 23.98
C GLU A 118 8.97 -23.18 25.00
N VAL A 119 8.43 -22.37 25.92
CA VAL A 119 9.17 -21.89 27.08
C VAL A 119 9.69 -23.09 27.90
N GLY A 120 10.93 -23.01 28.36
CA GLY A 120 11.63 -24.10 29.06
C GLY A 120 12.27 -25.15 28.14
N SER A 121 12.12 -25.05 26.82
CA SER A 121 12.82 -25.94 25.89
C SER A 121 14.27 -25.53 25.67
N ASN A 122 15.15 -26.51 25.43
CA ASN A 122 16.55 -26.24 25.08
C ASN A 122 16.69 -25.86 23.60
N LEU A 123 17.34 -24.74 23.31
CA LEU A 123 17.57 -24.20 21.98
C LEU A 123 19.01 -23.70 21.84
N VAL A 124 19.78 -24.36 20.98
CA VAL A 124 21.14 -23.93 20.61
C VAL A 124 21.08 -23.01 19.40
N ILE A 125 21.43 -21.74 19.59
CA ILE A 125 21.27 -20.65 18.63
C ILE A 125 21.82 -20.98 17.23
N GLU A 126 23.06 -21.47 17.13
CA GLU A 126 23.70 -21.75 15.84
C GLU A 126 22.97 -22.87 15.06
N THR A 127 22.59 -23.93 15.76
CA THR A 127 21.86 -25.05 15.14
C THR A 127 20.47 -24.63 14.68
N PHE A 128 19.80 -23.78 15.47
CA PHE A 128 18.48 -23.26 15.14
C PHE A 128 18.54 -22.29 13.96
N ALA A 129 19.50 -21.37 13.94
CA ALA A 129 19.72 -20.44 12.83
C ALA A 129 20.00 -21.19 11.51
N ASN A 130 20.85 -22.24 11.54
CA ASN A 130 21.11 -23.07 10.38
C ASN A 130 19.87 -23.84 9.92
N LYS A 131 19.03 -24.32 10.85
CA LYS A 131 17.75 -24.97 10.52
C LYS A 131 16.78 -23.99 9.84
N LEU A 132 16.69 -22.74 10.33
CA LEU A 132 15.87 -21.69 9.74
C LEU A 132 16.30 -21.36 8.31
N LEU A 133 17.61 -21.19 8.06
CA LEU A 133 18.13 -20.93 6.72
C LEU A 133 17.77 -22.05 5.73
N ARG A 134 17.87 -23.31 6.16
CA ARG A 134 17.56 -24.50 5.33
C ARG A 134 16.08 -24.64 4.95
N ILE A 135 15.17 -24.07 5.74
CA ILE A 135 13.74 -24.05 5.44
C ILE A 135 13.28 -22.74 4.79
N GLY A 136 14.26 -21.90 4.38
CA GLY A 136 14.05 -20.71 3.55
C GLY A 136 13.92 -19.39 4.30
N TYR A 137 14.14 -19.36 5.63
CA TYR A 137 14.13 -18.10 6.36
C TYR A 137 15.35 -17.26 6.00
N ARG A 138 15.20 -15.95 6.04
CA ARG A 138 16.26 -14.99 5.73
C ARG A 138 16.74 -14.31 7.00
N ARG A 139 18.06 -14.25 7.18
CA ARG A 139 18.66 -13.50 8.28
C ARG A 139 18.63 -12.02 7.94
N ALA A 140 17.97 -11.23 8.77
CA ALA A 140 17.85 -9.78 8.62
C ALA A 140 18.51 -9.05 9.81
N SER A 141 18.82 -7.76 9.66
CA SER A 141 19.32 -6.93 10.77
C SER A 141 18.21 -6.53 11.74
N ARG A 142 16.98 -6.40 11.24
CA ARG A 142 15.73 -6.19 11.97
C ARG A 142 14.65 -7.01 11.29
N VAL A 143 13.82 -7.66 12.09
CA VAL A 143 12.70 -8.46 11.60
C VAL A 143 11.51 -7.55 11.36
N MET A 144 11.08 -7.49 10.10
CA MET A 144 9.99 -6.64 9.62
C MET A 144 8.91 -7.46 8.90
N GLU A 145 9.33 -8.50 8.16
CA GLU A 145 8.46 -9.29 7.28
C GLU A 145 8.47 -10.78 7.65
N GLN A 146 7.44 -11.50 7.23
CA GLN A 146 7.34 -12.95 7.46
C GLN A 146 8.48 -13.71 6.76
N GLY A 147 9.01 -14.74 7.42
CA GLY A 147 10.16 -15.48 6.94
C GLY A 147 11.51 -14.83 7.26
N GLU A 148 11.52 -13.76 8.06
CA GLU A 148 12.75 -13.15 8.57
C GLU A 148 13.06 -13.58 10.00
N PHE A 149 14.35 -13.65 10.31
CA PHE A 149 14.83 -13.80 11.68
C PHE A 149 16.11 -13.00 11.91
N ASN A 150 16.39 -12.70 13.17
CA ASN A 150 17.59 -11.99 13.60
C ASN A 150 18.05 -12.56 14.95
N VAL A 151 19.36 -12.60 15.17
CA VAL A 151 19.98 -13.10 16.40
C VAL A 151 20.86 -11.99 16.99
N LYS A 152 20.60 -11.62 18.24
CA LYS A 152 21.33 -10.59 19.01
C LYS A 152 21.68 -11.12 20.40
N GLY A 153 22.86 -11.72 20.54
CA GLY A 153 23.25 -12.39 21.79
C GLY A 153 22.27 -13.52 22.11
N ALA A 154 21.64 -13.46 23.27
CA ALA A 154 20.62 -14.41 23.72
C ALA A 154 19.21 -14.17 23.13
N LEU A 155 19.00 -13.06 22.42
CA LEU A 155 17.70 -12.73 21.84
C LEU A 155 17.59 -13.22 20.40
N ILE A 156 16.49 -13.89 20.08
CA ILE A 156 16.12 -14.26 18.71
C ILE A 156 14.80 -13.61 18.35
N ASP A 157 14.84 -12.66 17.42
CA ASP A 157 13.64 -12.12 16.80
C ASP A 157 13.30 -12.98 15.58
N ILE A 158 12.04 -13.38 15.42
CA ILE A 158 11.59 -14.19 14.29
C ILE A 158 10.17 -13.79 13.89
N TYR A 159 9.89 -13.75 12.59
CA TYR A 159 8.53 -13.61 12.08
C TYR A 159 8.11 -14.89 11.35
N PRO A 160 7.37 -15.78 12.03
CA PRO A 160 7.01 -17.07 11.45
C PRO A 160 6.03 -16.97 10.30
N MET A 161 6.17 -17.87 9.32
CA MET A 161 5.10 -18.08 8.32
C MET A 161 3.82 -18.58 9.02
N GLY A 162 2.67 -18.11 8.55
CA GLY A 162 1.35 -18.41 9.09
C GLY A 162 0.94 -17.59 10.33
N SER A 163 1.87 -16.88 10.96
CA SER A 163 1.60 -15.97 12.08
C SER A 163 1.21 -14.57 11.61
N LYS A 164 0.37 -13.87 12.40
CA LYS A 164 0.02 -12.46 12.17
C LYS A 164 0.98 -11.48 12.85
N THR A 165 1.82 -11.97 13.76
CA THR A 165 2.73 -11.16 14.59
C THR A 165 4.10 -11.85 14.68
N PRO A 166 5.21 -11.09 14.79
CA PRO A 166 6.52 -11.66 15.06
C PRO A 166 6.72 -11.92 16.56
N PHE A 167 7.73 -12.71 16.88
CA PHE A 167 8.06 -13.13 18.24
C PHE A 167 9.53 -12.88 18.58
N ARG A 168 9.78 -12.52 19.83
CA ARG A 168 11.09 -12.41 20.45
C ARG A 168 11.23 -13.55 21.44
N ILE A 169 12.23 -14.39 21.21
CA ILE A 169 12.62 -15.51 22.06
C ILE A 169 13.82 -15.04 22.88
N ASP A 170 13.70 -15.10 24.20
CA ASP A 170 14.78 -14.81 25.14
C ASP A 170 15.34 -16.10 25.71
N LEU A 171 16.66 -16.21 25.72
CA LEU A 171 17.39 -17.40 26.15
C LEU A 171 18.15 -17.10 27.43
N PHE A 172 18.07 -18.01 28.40
CA PHE A 172 18.99 -18.07 29.52
C PHE A 172 19.88 -19.30 29.35
N ASP A 173 21.17 -19.07 29.09
CA ASP A 173 22.11 -20.07 28.57
C ASP A 173 21.60 -20.73 27.27
N ASN A 174 21.07 -21.96 27.35
CA ASN A 174 20.49 -22.69 26.23
C ASN A 174 18.99 -22.96 26.42
N GLU A 175 18.37 -22.45 27.49
CA GLU A 175 16.95 -22.66 27.78
C GLU A 175 16.14 -21.42 27.40
N ILE A 176 14.95 -21.62 26.83
CA ILE A 176 14.05 -20.52 26.48
C ILE A 176 13.39 -20.01 27.76
N ASP A 177 13.79 -18.82 28.20
CA ASP A 177 13.26 -18.16 29.39
C ASP A 177 11.88 -17.53 29.11
N SER A 178 11.74 -16.82 27.99
CA SER A 178 10.45 -16.25 27.61
C SER A 178 10.27 -16.08 26.11
N ILE A 179 9.01 -16.14 25.67
CA ILE A 179 8.61 -15.83 24.30
C ILE A 179 7.59 -14.69 24.36
N ARG A 180 7.81 -13.64 23.57
CA ARG A 180 6.93 -12.45 23.54
C ARG A 180 6.59 -12.07 22.12
N THR A 181 5.34 -11.66 21.86
CA THR A 181 5.02 -10.93 20.63
C THR A 181 5.73 -9.57 20.65
N PHE A 182 6.03 -9.00 19.48
CA PHE A 182 6.54 -7.63 19.41
C PHE A 182 5.99 -6.89 18.19
N ASN A 183 6.00 -5.55 18.24
CA ASN A 183 5.60 -4.75 17.08
C ASN A 183 6.79 -4.59 16.11
N PRO A 184 6.68 -5.02 14.83
CA PRO A 184 7.76 -4.87 13.85
C PRO A 184 8.25 -3.43 13.65
N SER A 185 7.39 -2.41 13.80
CA SER A 185 7.82 -1.01 13.60
C SER A 185 8.59 -0.47 14.79
N THR A 186 8.07 -0.65 16.02
CA THR A 186 8.68 -0.10 17.23
C THR A 186 9.75 -1.00 17.85
N GLN A 187 9.80 -2.27 17.44
CA GLN A 187 10.69 -3.33 17.95
C GLN A 187 10.53 -3.58 19.47
N ARG A 188 9.37 -3.19 20.03
CA ARG A 188 9.01 -3.37 21.44
C ARG A 188 8.12 -4.60 21.63
N SER A 189 8.41 -5.37 22.66
CA SER A 189 7.61 -6.53 23.09
C SER A 189 6.23 -6.09 23.59
N ILE A 190 5.23 -6.95 23.40
CA ILE A 190 3.82 -6.70 23.75
C ILE A 190 3.37 -7.76 24.76
N ASP A 191 2.93 -8.93 24.29
CA ASP A 191 2.33 -9.98 25.11
C ASP A 191 3.27 -11.17 25.26
N SER A 192 3.31 -11.80 26.44
CA SER A 192 4.01 -13.07 26.66
C SER A 192 3.16 -14.25 26.20
N ILE A 193 3.81 -15.26 25.63
CA ILE A 193 3.17 -16.49 25.18
C ILE A 193 4.01 -17.72 25.55
N GLU A 194 3.38 -18.88 25.64
CA GLU A 194 4.03 -20.12 26.08
C GLU A 194 4.64 -20.92 24.92
N MET A 195 4.06 -20.81 23.72
CA MET A 195 4.43 -21.63 22.56
C MET A 195 4.27 -20.86 21.25
N ILE A 196 5.18 -21.10 20.31
CA ILE A 196 5.02 -20.73 18.90
C ILE A 196 5.13 -21.96 18.00
N ASN A 197 4.33 -21.98 16.93
CA ASN A 197 4.45 -22.96 15.85
C ASN A 197 5.15 -22.30 14.66
N LEU A 198 6.26 -22.88 14.22
CA LEU A 198 7.01 -22.44 13.04
C LEU A 198 6.67 -23.31 11.85
N LEU A 199 6.23 -22.68 10.77
CA LEU A 199 6.13 -23.29 9.44
C LEU A 199 7.40 -23.01 8.64
N PRO A 200 7.74 -23.82 7.60
CA PRO A 200 8.83 -23.46 6.69
C PRO A 200 8.56 -22.11 6.01
N ALA A 201 9.62 -21.43 5.55
CA ALA A 201 9.48 -20.15 4.84
C ALA A 201 9.20 -20.33 3.34
N ARG A 202 9.41 -21.53 2.81
CA ARG A 202 9.17 -21.90 1.41
C ARG A 202 8.48 -23.26 1.31
N GLU A 203 7.84 -23.52 0.17
CA GLU A 203 7.24 -24.81 -0.16
C GLU A 203 8.28 -25.89 -0.53
N PHE A 204 9.57 -25.62 -0.42
CA PHE A 204 10.66 -26.59 -0.58
C PHE A 204 11.85 -26.16 0.29
N SER A 205 12.70 -27.12 0.64
CA SER A 205 13.89 -26.92 1.48
C SER A 205 15.17 -26.84 0.66
N SER A 206 16.18 -26.21 1.24
CA SER A 206 17.55 -26.09 0.71
C SER A 206 18.57 -26.86 1.57
N ASP A 207 18.13 -27.92 2.24
CA ASP A 207 19.05 -28.84 2.92
C ASP A 207 19.80 -29.75 1.93
N GLU A 208 20.85 -30.40 2.41
CA GLU A 208 21.74 -31.23 1.57
C GLU A 208 20.99 -32.35 0.84
N GLU A 209 19.98 -32.94 1.48
CA GLU A 209 19.12 -33.97 0.89
C GLU A 209 18.33 -33.39 -0.30
N SER A 210 17.69 -32.23 -0.10
CA SER A 210 16.88 -31.57 -1.12
C SER A 210 17.73 -31.06 -2.29
N ILE A 211 18.91 -30.49 -2.02
CA ILE A 211 19.83 -30.02 -3.07
C ILE A 211 20.38 -31.19 -3.87
N SER A 212 20.73 -32.30 -3.22
CA SER A 212 21.21 -33.51 -3.91
C SER A 212 20.13 -34.08 -4.84
N LEU A 213 18.88 -34.14 -4.35
CA LEU A 213 17.75 -34.57 -5.15
C LEU A 213 17.45 -33.61 -6.32
N PHE A 214 17.54 -32.30 -6.06
CA PHE A 214 17.42 -31.26 -7.09
C PHE A 214 18.45 -31.48 -8.21
N LYS A 215 19.73 -31.69 -7.89
CA LYS A 215 20.79 -31.90 -8.89
C LYS A 215 20.49 -33.07 -9.82
N VAL A 216 20.14 -34.22 -9.24
CA VAL A 216 19.80 -35.44 -9.99
C VAL A 216 18.56 -35.23 -10.87
N ASN A 217 17.52 -34.59 -10.33
CA ASN A 217 16.30 -34.34 -11.07
C ASN A 217 16.48 -33.29 -12.17
N TYR A 218 17.32 -32.28 -11.94
CA TYR A 218 17.66 -31.25 -12.91
C TYR A 218 18.35 -31.86 -14.13
N GLU A 219 19.43 -32.61 -13.91
CA GLU A 219 20.18 -33.29 -14.97
C GLU A 219 19.28 -34.26 -15.76
N LYS A 220 18.39 -34.99 -15.07
CA LYS A 220 17.41 -35.87 -15.72
C LYS A 220 16.42 -35.14 -16.63
N VAL A 221 16.09 -33.89 -16.34
CA VAL A 221 15.12 -33.10 -17.13
C VAL A 221 15.80 -32.37 -18.28
N PHE A 222 16.93 -31.72 -18.01
CA PHE A 222 17.58 -30.82 -18.97
C PHE A 222 18.74 -31.47 -19.72
N GLY A 223 19.26 -32.60 -19.23
CA GLY A 223 20.37 -33.33 -19.85
C GLY A 223 21.75 -32.69 -19.65
N ASN A 224 21.84 -31.60 -18.90
CA ASN A 224 23.08 -30.91 -18.54
C ASN A 224 22.93 -30.19 -17.18
N THR A 225 24.03 -29.56 -16.73
CA THR A 225 24.11 -28.81 -15.46
C THR A 225 24.56 -27.36 -15.66
N ASP A 226 24.55 -26.85 -16.89
CA ASP A 226 25.14 -25.55 -17.24
C ASP A 226 24.16 -24.38 -17.08
N GLY A 227 22.93 -24.64 -16.64
CA GLY A 227 21.89 -23.61 -16.53
C GLY A 227 22.03 -22.74 -15.27
N PHE A 228 21.63 -21.48 -15.39
CA PHE A 228 21.68 -20.47 -14.31
C PHE A 228 20.98 -20.95 -13.02
N ILE A 229 19.83 -21.61 -13.14
CA ILE A 229 19.09 -22.11 -11.98
C ILE A 229 19.88 -23.22 -11.26
N TYR A 230 20.61 -24.07 -12.01
CA TYR A 230 21.44 -25.09 -11.38
C TYR A 230 22.57 -24.45 -10.58
N SER A 231 23.35 -23.55 -11.18
CA SER A 231 24.50 -22.91 -10.51
C SER A 231 24.08 -22.16 -9.25
N GLU A 232 23.00 -21.35 -9.30
CA GLU A 232 22.52 -20.61 -8.14
C GLU A 232 22.15 -21.53 -6.97
N ILE A 233 21.43 -22.63 -7.24
CA ILE A 233 21.01 -23.57 -6.19
C ILE A 233 22.19 -24.33 -5.61
N VAL A 234 23.17 -24.73 -6.43
CA VAL A 234 24.40 -25.38 -5.94
C VAL A 234 25.20 -24.45 -5.03
N GLU A 235 25.19 -23.15 -5.32
CA GLU A 235 25.84 -22.12 -4.49
C GLU A 235 24.98 -21.68 -3.29
N GLY A 236 23.83 -22.32 -3.07
CA GLY A 236 22.95 -22.05 -1.93
C GLY A 236 22.10 -20.78 -2.06
N ARG A 237 22.00 -20.21 -3.27
CA ARG A 237 21.16 -19.04 -3.57
C ARG A 237 19.83 -19.49 -4.17
N LEU A 238 18.77 -18.74 -3.86
CA LEU A 238 17.41 -19.00 -4.34
C LEU A 238 16.96 -17.85 -5.25
N PRO A 239 17.17 -17.94 -6.57
CA PRO A 239 16.85 -16.86 -7.49
C PRO A 239 15.33 -16.66 -7.60
N GLY A 240 14.91 -15.49 -8.06
CA GLY A 240 13.48 -15.22 -8.33
C GLY A 240 12.89 -16.21 -9.33
N GLY A 241 11.66 -16.65 -9.08
CA GLY A 241 10.94 -17.62 -9.92
C GLY A 241 11.34 -19.09 -9.69
N ILE A 242 12.21 -19.35 -8.70
CA ILE A 242 12.62 -20.72 -8.34
C ILE A 242 11.45 -21.63 -7.97
N GLU A 243 10.32 -21.05 -7.55
CA GLU A 243 9.12 -21.79 -7.19
C GLU A 243 8.56 -22.62 -8.36
N PHE A 244 8.78 -22.22 -9.60
CA PHE A 244 8.40 -23.02 -10.78
C PHE A 244 9.27 -24.27 -10.98
N TYR A 245 10.39 -24.39 -10.26
CA TYR A 245 11.27 -25.57 -10.22
C TYR A 245 11.03 -26.46 -9.00
N LEU A 246 10.03 -26.13 -8.15
CA LEU A 246 9.63 -26.92 -6.99
C LEU A 246 9.60 -28.44 -7.24
N PRO A 247 9.08 -28.96 -8.37
CA PRO A 247 9.06 -30.40 -8.62
C PRO A 247 10.42 -31.09 -8.65
N LEU A 248 11.52 -30.37 -8.85
CA LEU A 248 12.86 -30.95 -8.82
C LEU A 248 13.35 -31.26 -7.40
N PHE A 249 12.80 -30.61 -6.37
CA PHE A 249 13.15 -30.83 -4.97
C PHE A 249 12.47 -32.07 -4.36
N PHE A 250 11.64 -32.79 -5.13
CA PHE A 250 10.86 -33.91 -4.63
C PHE A 250 10.84 -35.09 -5.60
N ASN A 251 10.76 -36.32 -5.06
CA ASN A 251 10.54 -37.53 -5.86
C ASN A 251 9.12 -37.60 -6.43
N LYS A 252 8.16 -37.05 -5.69
CA LYS A 252 6.75 -36.97 -6.04
C LYS A 252 6.22 -35.64 -5.54
N THR A 253 5.39 -34.97 -6.32
CA THR A 253 4.63 -33.79 -5.91
C THR A 253 3.17 -34.14 -5.70
N ASP A 254 2.51 -33.41 -4.81
CA ASP A 254 1.08 -33.51 -4.58
C ASP A 254 0.35 -32.35 -5.29
N THR A 255 -0.97 -32.33 -5.21
CA THR A 255 -1.84 -31.23 -5.65
C THR A 255 -2.78 -30.87 -4.51
N LEU A 256 -3.47 -29.73 -4.59
CA LEU A 256 -4.43 -29.35 -3.55
C LEU A 256 -5.53 -30.43 -3.34
N PHE A 257 -5.91 -31.16 -4.39
CA PHE A 257 -6.83 -32.31 -4.27
C PHE A 257 -6.33 -33.41 -3.33
N ASP A 258 -5.02 -33.59 -3.24
CA ASP A 258 -4.42 -34.61 -2.39
C ASP A 258 -4.49 -34.16 -0.92
N TYR A 259 -4.29 -32.86 -0.64
CA TYR A 259 -4.43 -32.24 0.70
C TYR A 259 -5.86 -32.32 1.27
N LEU A 260 -6.86 -32.21 0.41
CA LEU A 260 -8.26 -32.14 0.82
C LEU A 260 -8.82 -33.49 1.37
N PRO A 261 -9.75 -33.43 2.34
CA PRO A 261 -10.46 -34.62 2.81
C PRO A 261 -11.17 -35.40 1.69
N LYS A 262 -11.31 -36.72 1.87
CA LYS A 262 -11.92 -37.60 0.86
C LYS A 262 -13.35 -37.19 0.50
N ASN A 263 -14.14 -36.77 1.49
CA ASN A 263 -15.54 -36.33 1.40
C ASN A 263 -15.74 -34.86 0.98
N THR A 264 -14.70 -34.20 0.45
CA THR A 264 -14.81 -32.81 -0.04
C THR A 264 -15.78 -32.68 -1.21
N ILE A 265 -16.62 -31.64 -1.18
CA ILE A 265 -17.48 -31.23 -2.29
C ILE A 265 -16.89 -30.00 -2.99
N LEU A 266 -16.97 -29.94 -4.32
CA LEU A 266 -16.42 -28.85 -5.11
C LEU A 266 -17.52 -27.88 -5.52
N ALA A 267 -17.37 -26.59 -5.25
CA ALA A 267 -18.30 -25.55 -5.67
C ALA A 267 -17.64 -24.63 -6.70
N PHE A 268 -18.33 -24.32 -7.79
CA PHE A 268 -17.82 -23.43 -8.85
C PHE A 268 -18.96 -22.81 -9.66
N GLN A 269 -18.69 -21.65 -10.25
CA GLN A 269 -19.63 -21.05 -11.20
C GLN A 269 -19.65 -21.79 -12.55
N LYS A 270 -20.80 -21.80 -13.22
CA LYS A 270 -20.97 -22.35 -14.55
C LYS A 270 -19.96 -21.75 -15.52
N GLY A 271 -19.29 -22.59 -16.30
CA GLY A 271 -18.25 -22.18 -17.25
C GLY A 271 -16.85 -22.69 -16.89
N LEU A 272 -16.70 -23.46 -15.80
CA LEU A 272 -15.40 -24.03 -15.39
C LEU A 272 -14.62 -24.69 -16.53
N LYS A 273 -15.28 -25.38 -17.46
CA LYS A 273 -14.62 -26.05 -18.60
C LYS A 273 -13.99 -25.08 -19.60
N SER A 274 -14.66 -23.98 -19.95
CA SER A 274 -14.09 -23.00 -20.87
C SER A 274 -12.92 -22.27 -20.21
N ILE A 275 -13.09 -21.85 -18.95
CA ILE A 275 -12.06 -21.15 -18.18
C ILE A 275 -10.81 -22.04 -18.01
N ALA A 276 -10.99 -23.33 -17.72
CA ALA A 276 -9.86 -24.27 -17.62
C ALA A 276 -9.12 -24.48 -18.96
N LEU A 277 -9.83 -24.39 -20.08
CA LEU A 277 -9.22 -24.51 -21.40
C LEU A 277 -8.44 -23.24 -21.77
N GLU A 278 -9.03 -22.07 -21.52
CA GLU A 278 -8.40 -20.76 -21.71
C GLU A 278 -7.10 -20.66 -20.91
N GLN A 279 -7.16 -20.96 -19.61
CA GLN A 279 -5.98 -20.99 -18.75
C GLN A 279 -4.92 -22.00 -19.23
N SER A 280 -5.34 -23.21 -19.66
CA SER A 280 -4.39 -24.19 -20.17
C SER A 280 -3.69 -23.70 -21.44
N ASN A 281 -4.36 -22.91 -22.29
CA ASN A 281 -3.75 -22.34 -23.48
C ASN A 281 -2.78 -21.23 -23.10
N GLU A 282 -3.16 -20.34 -22.18
CA GLU A 282 -2.28 -19.28 -21.67
C GLU A 282 -0.98 -19.87 -21.08
N ILE A 283 -1.08 -20.91 -20.24
CA ILE A 283 0.10 -21.60 -19.68
C ILE A 283 0.99 -22.19 -20.77
N LYS A 284 0.41 -22.72 -21.86
CA LYS A 284 1.19 -23.27 -22.99
C LYS A 284 1.88 -22.18 -23.80
N GLU A 285 1.21 -21.05 -24.02
CA GLU A 285 1.79 -19.88 -24.68
C GLU A 285 2.98 -19.35 -23.87
N ARG A 286 2.78 -19.16 -22.56
CA ARG A 286 3.85 -18.74 -21.63
C ARG A 286 5.01 -19.73 -21.58
N PHE A 287 4.72 -21.04 -21.56
CA PHE A 287 5.78 -22.05 -21.64
C PHE A 287 6.59 -21.95 -22.94
N THR A 288 5.93 -21.66 -24.06
CA THR A 288 6.58 -21.49 -25.36
C THR A 288 7.43 -20.21 -25.39
N HIS A 289 6.95 -19.15 -24.73
CA HIS A 289 7.71 -17.92 -24.52
C HIS A 289 8.96 -18.18 -23.66
N ALA A 290 8.79 -18.76 -22.47
CA ALA A 290 9.86 -19.04 -21.52
C ALA A 290 10.95 -19.96 -22.11
N LYS A 291 10.60 -20.85 -23.05
CA LYS A 291 11.59 -21.68 -23.78
C LYS A 291 12.62 -20.89 -24.58
N ARG A 292 12.34 -19.63 -24.91
CA ARG A 292 13.29 -18.76 -25.62
C ARG A 292 14.44 -18.30 -24.72
N SER A 293 14.25 -18.37 -23.39
CA SER A 293 15.30 -18.03 -22.43
C SER A 293 16.45 -19.02 -22.50
N LEU A 294 17.64 -18.50 -22.82
CA LEU A 294 18.88 -19.29 -22.84
C LEU A 294 19.41 -19.59 -21.42
N GLU A 295 19.08 -18.73 -20.45
CA GLU A 295 19.55 -18.87 -19.07
C GLU A 295 18.60 -19.71 -18.20
N ARG A 296 17.29 -19.62 -18.44
CA ARG A 296 16.24 -20.17 -17.56
C ARG A 296 15.25 -21.03 -18.33
N ALA A 297 15.70 -22.20 -18.76
CA ALA A 297 14.84 -23.17 -19.46
C ALA A 297 13.68 -23.64 -18.55
N PRO A 298 12.40 -23.47 -18.96
CA PRO A 298 11.27 -23.80 -18.11
C PRO A 298 11.09 -25.32 -17.96
N LEU A 299 10.57 -25.76 -16.81
CA LEU A 299 10.12 -27.14 -16.65
C LEU A 299 8.96 -27.46 -17.58
N PRO A 300 8.84 -28.72 -18.07
CA PRO A 300 7.67 -29.17 -18.81
C PRO A 300 6.37 -28.84 -18.06
N VAL A 301 5.36 -28.32 -18.78
CA VAL A 301 4.09 -27.87 -18.19
C VAL A 301 3.48 -28.90 -17.25
N ASN A 302 3.47 -30.18 -17.65
CA ASN A 302 2.89 -31.28 -16.87
C ASN A 302 3.62 -31.59 -15.55
N LYS A 303 4.85 -31.10 -15.37
CA LYS A 303 5.58 -31.17 -14.10
C LYS A 303 5.20 -30.04 -13.14
N VAL A 304 4.77 -28.89 -13.64
CA VAL A 304 4.45 -27.70 -12.83
C VAL A 304 2.94 -27.58 -12.59
N PHE A 305 2.14 -27.89 -13.61
CA PHE A 305 0.68 -27.87 -13.59
C PHE A 305 0.14 -29.24 -14.01
N ILE A 306 -1.00 -29.66 -13.47
CA ILE A 306 -1.72 -30.83 -13.97
C ILE A 306 -2.39 -30.51 -15.31
N SER A 307 -2.53 -31.52 -16.16
CA SER A 307 -3.25 -31.38 -17.42
C SER A 307 -4.74 -31.11 -17.18
N SER A 308 -5.43 -30.47 -18.13
CA SER A 308 -6.89 -30.30 -18.05
C SER A 308 -7.62 -31.64 -17.96
N GLU A 309 -7.10 -32.69 -18.59
CA GLU A 309 -7.64 -34.06 -18.53
C GLU A 309 -7.53 -34.63 -17.11
N ASP A 310 -6.36 -34.52 -16.49
CA ASP A 310 -6.14 -34.94 -15.09
C ASP A 310 -7.00 -34.14 -14.12
N PHE A 311 -7.12 -32.82 -14.34
CA PHE A 311 -7.98 -31.95 -13.56
C PHE A 311 -9.43 -32.43 -13.60
N PHE A 312 -10.02 -32.62 -14.79
CA PHE A 312 -11.41 -33.09 -14.90
C PHE A 312 -11.58 -34.52 -14.40
N SER A 313 -10.58 -35.39 -14.55
CA SER A 313 -10.56 -36.73 -13.94
C SER A 313 -10.69 -36.66 -12.41
N LYS A 314 -9.99 -35.72 -11.76
CA LYS A 314 -10.11 -35.49 -10.30
C LYS A 314 -11.45 -34.87 -9.92
N VAL A 315 -11.94 -33.88 -10.68
CA VAL A 315 -13.24 -33.22 -10.45
C VAL A 315 -14.39 -34.23 -10.56
N ASN A 316 -14.39 -35.09 -11.58
CA ASN A 316 -15.45 -36.08 -11.84
C ASN A 316 -15.56 -37.15 -10.74
N LYS A 317 -14.51 -37.37 -9.95
CA LYS A 317 -14.50 -38.30 -8.80
C LYS A 317 -15.12 -37.71 -7.54
N LYS A 318 -15.41 -36.40 -7.52
CA LYS A 318 -15.96 -35.69 -6.37
C LYS A 318 -17.44 -35.36 -6.59
N GLN A 319 -18.13 -35.02 -5.51
CA GLN A 319 -19.42 -34.35 -5.62
C GLN A 319 -19.17 -32.89 -6.01
N THR A 320 -20.06 -32.32 -6.82
CA THR A 320 -19.90 -30.95 -7.32
C THR A 320 -21.18 -30.15 -7.15
N ILE A 321 -21.05 -28.85 -6.92
CA ILE A 321 -22.10 -27.85 -6.90
C ILE A 321 -21.78 -26.85 -8.01
N GLN A 322 -22.57 -26.85 -9.07
CA GLN A 322 -22.46 -25.89 -10.15
C GLN A 322 -23.42 -24.72 -9.88
N ILE A 323 -22.86 -23.53 -9.73
CA ILE A 323 -23.57 -22.31 -9.35
C ILE A 323 -23.80 -21.43 -10.58
N GLN A 324 -24.98 -20.83 -10.70
CA GLN A 324 -25.28 -19.85 -11.74
C GLN A 324 -26.32 -18.84 -11.26
N SER A 325 -26.19 -17.59 -11.71
CA SER A 325 -27.15 -16.54 -11.35
C SER A 325 -28.49 -16.68 -12.04
N LEU A 326 -28.54 -17.24 -13.25
CA LEU A 326 -29.79 -17.51 -13.95
C LEU A 326 -30.47 -18.78 -13.44
N LYS A 327 -31.77 -18.90 -13.69
CA LYS A 327 -32.53 -20.13 -13.42
C LYS A 327 -31.90 -21.32 -14.14
N SER A 328 -31.69 -22.43 -13.42
CA SER A 328 -31.20 -23.68 -13.99
C SER A 328 -32.37 -24.55 -14.44
N ASN A 329 -32.29 -24.98 -15.69
CA ASN A 329 -33.27 -25.89 -16.32
C ASN A 329 -32.86 -27.37 -16.22
N GLN A 330 -31.79 -27.67 -15.48
CA GLN A 330 -31.35 -29.05 -15.29
C GLN A 330 -32.32 -29.82 -14.38
N LYS A 331 -32.53 -31.11 -14.67
CA LYS A 331 -33.40 -31.98 -13.86
C LYS A 331 -32.83 -32.12 -12.44
N GLY A 332 -33.62 -31.81 -11.42
CA GLY A 332 -33.17 -31.83 -10.02
C GLY A 332 -32.38 -30.59 -9.59
N ALA A 333 -32.35 -29.53 -10.38
CA ALA A 333 -31.72 -28.27 -9.98
C ALA A 333 -32.51 -27.57 -8.86
N LEU A 334 -31.78 -27.01 -7.90
CA LEU A 334 -32.31 -26.14 -6.85
C LEU A 334 -32.25 -24.70 -7.35
N ASN A 335 -33.42 -24.10 -7.60
CA ASN A 335 -33.53 -22.69 -7.97
C ASN A 335 -33.95 -21.89 -6.74
N PHE A 336 -33.06 -21.03 -6.27
CA PHE A 336 -33.27 -20.26 -5.04
C PHE A 336 -34.24 -19.10 -5.28
N ALA A 337 -35.03 -18.76 -4.28
CA ALA A 337 -35.99 -17.66 -4.33
C ALA A 337 -35.31 -16.30 -4.07
N VAL A 338 -34.17 -16.04 -4.73
CA VAL A 338 -33.42 -14.79 -4.61
C VAL A 338 -33.80 -13.86 -5.76
N LYS A 339 -33.94 -12.57 -5.46
CA LYS A 339 -34.21 -11.51 -6.43
C LYS A 339 -33.15 -10.41 -6.34
N LEU A 340 -32.89 -9.74 -7.46
CA LEU A 340 -32.12 -8.51 -7.47
C LEU A 340 -32.93 -7.37 -6.83
N LEU A 341 -32.23 -6.42 -6.23
CA LEU A 341 -32.85 -5.18 -5.77
C LEU A 341 -33.31 -4.34 -6.98
N PRO A 342 -34.42 -3.59 -6.85
CA PRO A 342 -34.73 -2.53 -7.80
C PRO A 342 -33.65 -1.44 -7.78
N PRO A 343 -33.60 -0.52 -8.75
CA PRO A 343 -32.63 0.58 -8.73
C PRO A 343 -32.87 1.51 -7.54
N LEU A 344 -31.97 1.48 -6.53
CA LEU A 344 -32.04 2.25 -5.29
C LEU A 344 -31.07 3.45 -5.24
N LYS A 345 -30.44 3.79 -6.37
CA LYS A 345 -29.43 4.87 -6.42
C LYS A 345 -29.96 6.20 -5.87
N ILE A 346 -29.14 6.84 -5.03
CA ILE A 346 -29.34 8.16 -4.47
C ILE A 346 -28.98 9.20 -5.53
N GLU A 347 -29.90 10.13 -5.78
CA GLU A 347 -29.78 11.12 -6.84
C GLU A 347 -29.61 12.53 -6.24
N PRO A 348 -28.38 12.95 -5.89
CA PRO A 348 -28.13 14.18 -5.13
C PRO A 348 -28.59 15.47 -5.84
N GLN A 349 -28.77 15.43 -7.17
CA GLN A 349 -29.20 16.58 -7.97
C GLN A 349 -30.74 16.76 -8.01
N THR A 350 -31.50 15.87 -7.39
CA THR A 350 -32.97 15.94 -7.37
C THR A 350 -33.49 16.60 -6.10
N LYS A 351 -34.73 17.13 -6.13
CA LYS A 351 -35.37 17.73 -4.94
C LYS A 351 -35.50 16.75 -3.76
N ASN A 352 -35.62 15.44 -4.04
CA ASN A 352 -35.73 14.37 -3.05
C ASN A 352 -34.69 13.27 -3.34
N PRO A 353 -33.42 13.43 -2.93
CA PRO A 353 -32.33 12.52 -3.30
C PRO A 353 -32.55 11.05 -2.93
N LEU A 354 -33.29 10.79 -1.84
CA LEU A 354 -33.56 9.45 -1.30
C LEU A 354 -34.88 8.84 -1.81
N LYS A 355 -35.60 9.49 -2.72
CA LYS A 355 -36.97 9.08 -3.12
C LYS A 355 -37.09 7.60 -3.46
N LYS A 356 -36.13 7.03 -4.19
CA LYS A 356 -36.12 5.62 -4.59
C LYS A 356 -35.97 4.68 -3.39
N LEU A 357 -35.05 5.00 -2.48
CA LEU A 357 -34.80 4.25 -1.25
C LEU A 357 -36.02 4.32 -0.30
N ILE A 358 -36.55 5.53 -0.07
CA ILE A 358 -37.71 5.74 0.81
C ILE A 358 -38.94 4.98 0.29
N ASN A 359 -39.20 5.06 -1.03
CA ASN A 359 -40.29 4.29 -1.63
C ASN A 359 -40.10 2.80 -1.41
N PHE A 360 -38.88 2.28 -1.61
CA PHE A 360 -38.60 0.86 -1.37
C PHE A 360 -38.83 0.47 0.10
N ILE A 361 -38.34 1.27 1.05
CA ILE A 361 -38.53 1.05 2.49
C ILE A 361 -40.02 0.99 2.86
N ASN A 362 -40.84 1.88 2.28
CA ASN A 362 -42.26 1.94 2.57
C ASN A 362 -43.05 0.78 1.97
N TYR A 363 -42.70 0.32 0.77
CA TYR A 363 -43.41 -0.77 0.07
C TYR A 363 -42.94 -2.18 0.45
N PHE A 364 -41.68 -2.33 0.87
CA PHE A 364 -41.15 -3.63 1.24
C PHE A 364 -41.74 -4.08 2.59
N THR A 365 -42.38 -5.25 2.61
CA THR A 365 -43.06 -5.78 3.80
C THR A 365 -42.13 -6.54 4.74
N GLY A 366 -41.01 -7.02 4.21
CA GLY A 366 -40.02 -7.78 4.96
C GLY A 366 -38.99 -6.93 5.71
N ARG A 367 -37.92 -7.58 6.16
CA ARG A 367 -36.82 -6.97 6.93
C ARG A 367 -35.72 -6.46 6.01
N MET A 368 -35.06 -5.37 6.38
CA MET A 368 -34.06 -4.70 5.57
C MET A 368 -32.77 -4.51 6.35
N LEU A 369 -31.64 -4.85 5.74
CA LEU A 369 -30.31 -4.56 6.26
C LEU A 369 -29.57 -3.67 5.26
N ILE A 370 -29.22 -2.46 5.69
CA ILE A 370 -28.36 -1.55 4.94
C ILE A 370 -26.92 -1.73 5.39
N ILE A 371 -26.00 -1.96 4.45
CA ILE A 371 -24.59 -2.18 4.70
C ILE A 371 -23.79 -0.98 4.20
N CYS A 372 -23.05 -0.35 5.11
CA CYS A 372 -22.10 0.72 4.80
C CYS A 372 -20.67 0.22 4.97
N ASP A 373 -19.74 0.65 4.12
CA ASP A 373 -18.35 0.18 4.18
C ASP A 373 -17.57 0.71 5.41
N SER A 374 -18.11 1.71 6.12
CA SER A 374 -17.49 2.29 7.31
C SER A 374 -18.51 2.84 8.31
N GLN A 375 -18.11 2.92 9.58
CA GLN A 375 -18.92 3.51 10.65
C GLN A 375 -19.33 4.96 10.35
N GLY A 376 -18.43 5.78 9.81
CA GLY A 376 -18.78 7.17 9.45
C GLY A 376 -19.85 7.27 8.36
N ARG A 377 -19.84 6.34 7.38
CA ARG A 377 -20.91 6.27 6.36
C ARG A 377 -22.23 5.80 6.94
N GLN A 378 -22.19 4.85 7.87
CA GLN A 378 -23.37 4.40 8.62
C GLN A 378 -24.01 5.57 9.39
N GLU A 379 -23.20 6.39 10.10
CA GLU A 379 -23.69 7.58 10.81
C GLU A 379 -24.36 8.57 9.83
N VAL A 380 -23.69 8.94 8.72
CA VAL A 380 -24.25 9.86 7.71
C VAL A 380 -25.56 9.35 7.12
N LEU A 381 -25.65 8.06 6.79
CA LEU A 381 -26.86 7.50 6.21
C LEU A 381 -27.99 7.39 7.24
N THR A 382 -27.66 7.13 8.50
CA THR A 382 -28.60 7.15 9.63
C THR A 382 -29.21 8.54 9.80
N ASP A 383 -28.38 9.59 9.77
CA ASP A 383 -28.83 10.99 9.88
C ASP A 383 -29.69 11.44 8.68
N LEU A 384 -29.33 10.99 7.49
CA LEU A 384 -30.11 11.24 6.27
C LEU A 384 -31.48 10.58 6.31
N LEU A 385 -31.57 9.35 6.84
CA LEU A 385 -32.84 8.63 7.00
C LEU A 385 -33.69 9.24 8.12
N SER A 386 -33.07 9.61 9.25
CA SER A 386 -33.78 10.24 10.38
C SER A 386 -34.37 11.61 10.01
N SER A 387 -33.66 12.40 9.19
CA SER A 387 -34.15 13.67 8.62
C SER A 387 -35.39 13.50 7.74
N ASN A 388 -35.62 12.29 7.21
CA ASN A 388 -36.82 11.91 6.45
C ASN A 388 -37.83 11.11 7.29
N GLN A 389 -37.74 11.18 8.62
CA GLN A 389 -38.61 10.50 9.59
C GLN A 389 -38.55 8.96 9.50
N ILE A 390 -37.46 8.40 8.98
CA ILE A 390 -37.23 6.95 8.94
C ILE A 390 -36.29 6.59 10.08
N LYS A 391 -36.79 5.78 11.03
CA LYS A 391 -35.97 5.24 12.12
C LYS A 391 -35.25 3.97 11.62
N VAL A 392 -33.95 3.90 11.87
CA VAL A 392 -33.12 2.72 11.61
C VAL A 392 -32.45 2.26 12.90
N THR A 393 -32.29 0.95 13.06
CA THR A 393 -31.62 0.33 14.22
C THR A 393 -30.23 -0.13 13.84
N ASN A 394 -29.25 0.07 14.71
CA ASN A 394 -27.88 -0.40 14.45
C ASN A 394 -27.77 -1.90 14.72
N SER A 395 -27.16 -2.62 13.78
CA SER A 395 -26.76 -4.02 13.92
C SER A 395 -25.24 -4.13 13.92
N ILE A 396 -24.69 -4.96 14.78
CA ILE A 396 -23.24 -5.21 14.87
C ILE A 396 -22.79 -5.98 13.63
N ASP A 397 -23.48 -7.06 13.29
CA ASP A 397 -23.14 -7.94 12.17
C ASP A 397 -24.40 -8.61 11.57
N TRP A 398 -24.19 -9.63 10.74
CA TRP A 398 -25.27 -10.42 10.14
C TRP A 398 -26.07 -11.24 11.17
N ILE A 399 -25.44 -11.72 12.24
CA ILE A 399 -26.08 -12.58 13.25
C ILE A 399 -26.95 -11.73 14.16
N ASP A 400 -26.42 -10.61 14.66
CA ASP A 400 -27.18 -9.63 15.44
C ASP A 400 -28.41 -9.16 14.66
N PHE A 401 -28.27 -8.95 13.34
CA PHE A 401 -29.43 -8.66 12.50
C PHE A 401 -30.45 -9.79 12.51
N LEU A 402 -30.04 -11.06 12.39
CA LEU A 402 -30.99 -12.18 12.41
C LEU A 402 -31.68 -12.36 13.77
N GLU A 403 -31.01 -12.05 14.88
CA GLU A 403 -31.53 -12.19 16.24
C GLU A 403 -32.48 -11.04 16.65
N GLN A 404 -32.36 -9.87 16.00
CA GLN A 404 -33.26 -8.75 16.20
C GLN A 404 -34.57 -8.92 15.41
N ASP A 405 -35.68 -8.34 15.91
CA ASP A 405 -36.98 -8.32 15.21
C ASP A 405 -37.25 -7.00 14.45
N GLU A 406 -36.27 -6.08 14.45
CA GLU A 406 -36.42 -4.77 13.82
C GLU A 406 -36.52 -4.87 12.29
N LYS A 407 -37.42 -4.05 11.71
CA LYS A 407 -37.73 -4.08 10.28
C LYS A 407 -36.64 -3.47 9.41
N LEU A 408 -35.93 -2.45 9.91
CA LEU A 408 -34.91 -1.72 9.15
C LEU A 408 -33.67 -1.51 10.02
N CYS A 409 -32.61 -2.25 9.68
CA CYS A 409 -31.33 -2.19 10.37
C CYS A 409 -30.23 -1.63 9.46
N ILE A 410 -29.18 -1.12 10.07
CA ILE A 410 -27.97 -0.64 9.40
C ILE A 410 -26.72 -1.16 10.12
N THR A 411 -25.73 -1.60 9.36
CA THR A 411 -24.44 -2.10 9.89
C THR A 411 -23.28 -1.51 9.09
N ASN A 412 -22.08 -1.53 9.68
CA ASN A 412 -20.85 -1.29 8.94
C ASN A 412 -20.15 -2.62 8.63
N ALA A 413 -20.08 -2.97 7.36
CA ALA A 413 -19.40 -4.16 6.89
C ALA A 413 -19.03 -4.02 5.42
N SER A 414 -18.21 -4.94 4.92
CA SER A 414 -17.74 -4.94 3.53
C SER A 414 -18.53 -5.95 2.69
N LEU A 415 -19.49 -5.49 1.90
CA LEU A 415 -20.24 -6.33 0.96
C LEU A 415 -20.51 -5.62 -0.37
N SER A 416 -20.13 -6.24 -1.48
CA SER A 416 -20.19 -5.59 -2.81
C SER A 416 -21.60 -5.56 -3.39
N GLU A 417 -22.36 -6.65 -3.27
CA GLU A 417 -23.65 -6.81 -3.95
C GLU A 417 -24.79 -7.14 -2.98
N GLY A 418 -25.87 -6.36 -3.08
CA GLY A 418 -27.11 -6.60 -2.37
C GLY A 418 -28.03 -7.60 -3.06
N MET A 419 -29.05 -8.04 -2.34
CA MET A 419 -30.01 -9.05 -2.79
C MET A 419 -31.32 -9.00 -1.99
N ILE A 420 -32.35 -9.69 -2.46
CA ILE A 420 -33.57 -9.98 -1.71
C ILE A 420 -33.75 -11.49 -1.61
N CYS A 421 -33.85 -12.04 -0.41
CA CYS A 421 -34.06 -13.47 -0.15
C CYS A 421 -34.88 -13.66 1.14
N ASN A 422 -35.82 -14.61 1.18
CA ASN A 422 -36.60 -14.97 2.39
C ASN A 422 -37.20 -13.76 3.14
N GLU A 423 -37.82 -12.83 2.41
CA GLU A 423 -38.36 -11.58 2.97
C GLU A 423 -37.31 -10.66 3.62
N ILE A 424 -36.02 -10.89 3.38
CA ILE A 424 -34.91 -10.03 3.78
C ILE A 424 -34.36 -9.32 2.55
N ALA A 425 -34.19 -8.00 2.61
CA ALA A 425 -33.51 -7.21 1.59
C ALA A 425 -32.18 -6.67 2.15
N ILE A 426 -31.08 -7.07 1.53
CA ILE A 426 -29.73 -6.62 1.85
C ILE A 426 -29.34 -5.55 0.84
N ILE A 427 -29.16 -4.32 1.31
CA ILE A 427 -28.88 -3.15 0.49
C ILE A 427 -27.44 -2.71 0.77
N THR A 428 -26.55 -2.81 -0.22
CA THR A 428 -25.15 -2.39 -0.06
C THR A 428 -24.94 -0.93 -0.45
N GLU A 429 -23.83 -0.35 -0.02
CA GLU A 429 -23.43 1.00 -0.41
C GLU A 429 -23.35 1.15 -1.94
N ASN A 430 -22.92 0.11 -2.67
CA ASN A 430 -22.91 0.11 -4.15
C ASN A 430 -24.32 0.23 -4.75
N ASN A 431 -25.35 -0.33 -4.10
CA ASN A 431 -26.74 -0.19 -4.56
C ASN A 431 -27.26 1.25 -4.39
N LEU A 432 -26.76 1.96 -3.38
CA LEU A 432 -27.18 3.32 -3.03
C LEU A 432 -26.40 4.40 -3.78
N PHE A 433 -25.08 4.27 -3.91
CA PHE A 433 -24.23 5.32 -4.47
C PHE A 433 -23.66 4.96 -5.85
N GLY A 434 -23.85 3.71 -6.30
CA GLY A 434 -23.19 3.16 -7.48
C GLY A 434 -21.81 2.57 -7.14
N SER A 435 -21.30 1.73 -8.04
CA SER A 435 -19.94 1.16 -8.01
C SER A 435 -18.83 2.23 -7.90
N ASP A 436 -19.17 3.46 -8.29
CA ASP A 436 -18.25 4.56 -8.57
C ASP A 436 -17.95 5.43 -7.33
N VAL A 437 -18.38 5.03 -6.12
CA VAL A 437 -18.15 5.84 -4.89
C VAL A 437 -17.47 5.05 -3.78
N VAL A 438 -17.65 3.72 -3.76
CA VAL A 438 -17.31 2.86 -2.61
C VAL A 438 -15.88 2.30 -2.69
N LYS A 439 -15.35 2.10 -3.90
CA LYS A 439 -13.97 1.57 -4.10
C LYS A 439 -12.85 2.58 -3.78
N GLN A 440 -13.16 3.86 -3.57
CA GLN A 440 -12.18 4.93 -3.31
C GLN A 440 -11.27 4.69 -2.08
N LYS A 441 -11.65 3.82 -1.13
CA LYS A 441 -10.87 3.61 0.11
C LYS A 441 -10.17 2.26 0.21
N ARG A 442 -10.61 1.19 -0.47
CA ARG A 442 -9.97 -0.14 -0.30
C ARG A 442 -8.56 -0.23 -0.89
N ARG A 443 -8.24 0.60 -1.90
CA ARG A 443 -6.88 0.68 -2.48
C ARG A 443 -5.96 1.72 -1.81
N ARG A 444 -6.42 2.49 -0.81
CA ARG A 444 -5.55 3.41 -0.05
C ARG A 444 -4.56 2.69 0.89
N ARG A 445 -4.56 1.35 0.93
CA ARG A 445 -3.73 0.53 1.83
C ARG A 445 -2.48 -0.10 1.22
N ALA A 446 -2.15 0.16 -0.04
CA ALA A 446 -0.91 -0.33 -0.61
C ALA A 446 -0.33 0.75 -1.52
N LYS A 447 0.83 1.31 -1.14
CA LYS A 447 1.79 1.96 -2.06
C LYS A 447 2.91 2.64 -1.28
N HIS A 448 4.15 2.13 -1.41
CA HIS A 448 5.49 2.78 -1.43
C HIS A 448 6.44 2.81 -0.19
N LYS A 449 7.11 1.73 0.24
CA LYS A 449 8.42 2.00 0.89
C LYS A 449 9.27 2.77 -0.14
N ASP A 450 9.86 3.91 0.27
CA ASP A 450 11.14 4.47 -0.21
C ASP A 450 11.32 5.89 0.32
N PHE A 451 11.86 5.98 1.55
CA PHE A 451 12.46 7.23 2.03
C PHE A 451 13.67 6.92 2.95
N ASP A 452 13.67 5.77 3.62
CA ASP A 452 14.82 5.30 4.39
C ASP A 452 16.03 4.91 3.53
N GLU A 453 15.83 4.56 2.25
CA GLU A 453 16.93 4.41 1.28
C GLU A 453 17.43 5.76 0.78
N ALA A 454 16.57 6.79 0.65
CA ALA A 454 17.00 8.12 0.19
C ALA A 454 17.88 8.86 1.22
N ILE A 455 17.67 8.60 2.52
CA ILE A 455 18.50 9.17 3.59
C ILE A 455 19.77 8.32 3.83
N LYS A 456 19.76 7.01 3.52
CA LYS A 456 20.95 6.16 3.59
C LYS A 456 21.83 6.18 2.33
N ASN A 457 21.28 6.52 1.17
CA ASN A 457 22.03 6.65 -0.10
C ASN A 457 22.94 7.90 -0.16
N LEU A 458 23.20 8.55 0.98
CA LEU A 458 24.05 9.73 1.07
C LEU A 458 25.53 9.44 1.35
N ILE A 459 25.96 8.18 1.52
CA ILE A 459 27.39 7.85 1.65
C ILE A 459 27.73 6.54 0.93
N GLU A 460 27.62 6.53 -0.39
CA GLU A 460 28.47 5.68 -1.23
C GLU A 460 29.13 6.58 -2.27
N ILE A 461 30.36 7.02 -1.97
CA ILE A 461 31.19 7.75 -2.93
C ILE A 461 31.82 6.71 -3.86
N GLN A 462 31.45 6.75 -5.14
CA GLN A 462 32.02 5.87 -6.15
C GLN A 462 33.24 6.52 -6.82
N LEU A 463 34.17 5.69 -7.32
CA LEU A 463 35.32 6.17 -8.08
C LEU A 463 34.85 7.04 -9.26
N GLY A 464 35.40 8.25 -9.37
CA GLY A 464 35.01 9.24 -10.36
C GLY A 464 33.91 10.20 -9.93
N ASP A 465 33.32 10.06 -8.74
CA ASP A 465 32.31 11.02 -8.27
C ASP A 465 32.87 12.44 -8.16
N PRO A 466 32.11 13.48 -8.54
CA PRO A 466 32.53 14.85 -8.36
C PRO A 466 32.48 15.27 -6.89
N ILE A 467 33.64 15.63 -6.36
CA ILE A 467 33.81 16.03 -4.96
C ILE A 467 34.24 17.49 -4.90
N VAL A 468 33.63 18.25 -4.00
CA VAL A 468 34.00 19.62 -3.68
C VAL A 468 34.89 19.62 -2.44
N HIS A 469 36.10 20.14 -2.58
CA HIS A 469 36.94 20.50 -1.44
C HIS A 469 36.76 21.98 -1.14
N GLU A 470 36.60 22.35 0.13
CA GLU A 470 36.32 23.73 0.54
C GLU A 470 37.30 24.79 -0.04
N PHE A 471 38.60 24.49 -0.10
CA PHE A 471 39.63 25.41 -0.57
C PHE A 471 39.95 25.29 -2.06
N TYR A 472 39.84 24.09 -2.62
CA TYR A 472 40.36 23.77 -3.96
C TYR A 472 39.26 23.59 -5.01
N GLY A 473 38.00 23.55 -4.58
CA GLY A 473 36.83 23.42 -5.45
C GLY A 473 36.57 22.00 -5.90
N VAL A 474 35.89 21.88 -7.03
CA VAL A 474 35.37 20.60 -7.55
C VAL A 474 36.47 19.80 -8.26
N GLY A 475 36.72 18.59 -7.78
CA GLY A 475 37.56 17.53 -8.34
C GLY A 475 36.79 16.22 -8.53
N ARG A 476 37.50 15.10 -8.71
CA ARG A 476 36.95 13.75 -8.92
C ARG A 476 37.55 12.76 -7.93
N TYR A 477 36.74 11.91 -7.32
CA TYR A 477 37.21 10.91 -6.37
C TYR A 477 38.06 9.82 -7.04
N LEU A 478 39.22 9.50 -6.47
CA LEU A 478 40.11 8.44 -6.95
C LEU A 478 40.25 7.27 -5.97
N GLY A 479 39.52 7.27 -4.85
CA GLY A 479 39.59 6.21 -3.83
C GLY A 479 40.35 6.62 -2.57
N LEU A 480 40.50 5.66 -1.67
CA LEU A 480 41.36 5.76 -0.49
C LEU A 480 42.75 5.20 -0.82
N GLU A 481 43.79 5.93 -0.48
CA GLU A 481 45.19 5.51 -0.59
C GLU A 481 45.81 5.52 0.82
N THR A 482 46.28 4.37 1.30
CA THR A 482 47.05 4.28 2.55
C THR A 482 48.51 4.64 2.28
N ARG A 483 49.08 5.54 3.07
CA ARG A 483 50.52 5.85 3.04
C ARG A 483 51.13 5.73 4.43
N SER A 484 52.34 5.19 4.50
CA SER A 484 53.16 5.19 5.71
C SER A 484 54.05 6.43 5.75
N TYR A 485 53.99 7.16 6.85
CA TYR A 485 54.92 8.24 7.21
C TYR A 485 55.30 8.05 8.69
N ASP A 486 56.60 8.03 9.01
CA ASP A 486 57.14 7.86 10.37
C ASP A 486 56.48 6.72 11.17
N GLU A 487 56.55 5.49 10.64
CA GLU A 487 56.03 4.24 11.26
C GLU A 487 54.50 4.17 11.50
N ASN A 488 53.74 5.22 11.21
CA ASN A 488 52.28 5.23 11.27
C ASN A 488 51.65 5.11 9.88
N GLN A 489 50.69 4.19 9.74
CA GLN A 489 49.84 4.12 8.54
C GLN A 489 48.70 5.13 8.67
N GLN A 490 48.56 6.01 7.68
CA GLN A 490 47.44 6.92 7.57
C GLN A 490 46.77 6.77 6.20
N ASP A 491 45.45 6.76 6.22
CA ASP A 491 44.63 6.72 5.03
C ASP A 491 44.32 8.13 4.53
N PHE A 492 44.40 8.30 3.21
CA PHE A 492 44.12 9.55 2.52
C PHE A 492 43.04 9.35 1.46
N LEU A 493 42.15 10.31 1.33
CA LEU A 493 41.20 10.44 0.24
C LEU A 493 41.88 11.12 -0.96
N SER A 494 42.00 10.40 -2.08
CA SER A 494 42.68 10.87 -3.29
C SER A 494 41.67 11.54 -4.23
N LEU A 495 41.98 12.77 -4.67
CA LEU A 495 41.14 13.58 -5.57
C LEU A 495 41.90 14.00 -6.82
N GLN A 496 41.29 13.87 -8.00
CA GLN A 496 41.80 14.39 -9.26
C GLN A 496 41.21 15.76 -9.58
N TYR A 497 42.06 16.69 -9.98
CA TYR A 497 41.72 18.02 -10.47
C TYR A 497 42.10 18.18 -11.95
N ALA A 498 41.78 19.33 -12.54
CA ALA A 498 42.11 19.62 -13.93
C ALA A 498 43.61 19.40 -14.23
N ASN A 499 43.93 19.00 -15.46
CA ASN A 499 45.28 18.65 -15.93
C ASN A 499 45.92 17.45 -15.20
N GLY A 500 45.10 16.57 -14.59
CA GLY A 500 45.58 15.35 -13.95
C GLY A 500 46.26 15.55 -12.60
N ALA A 501 46.19 16.75 -12.02
CA ALA A 501 46.76 17.03 -10.72
C ALA A 501 46.02 16.26 -9.61
N LYS A 502 46.76 15.69 -8.65
CA LYS A 502 46.19 14.92 -7.53
C LYS A 502 46.31 15.68 -6.22
N LEU A 503 45.27 15.62 -5.40
CA LEU A 503 45.22 16.13 -4.03
C LEU A 503 44.90 14.97 -3.09
N MET A 504 45.73 14.76 -2.08
CA MET A 504 45.50 13.75 -1.04
C MET A 504 45.04 14.45 0.23
N VAL A 505 43.85 14.09 0.71
CA VAL A 505 43.22 14.70 1.88
C VAL A 505 43.22 13.66 3.01
N PRO A 506 43.85 13.93 4.17
CA PRO A 506 43.82 13.00 5.29
C PRO A 506 42.38 12.68 5.71
N ILE A 507 42.10 11.43 6.13
CA ILE A 507 40.76 11.07 6.67
C ILE A 507 40.34 11.98 7.83
N THR A 508 41.29 12.46 8.63
CA THR A 508 41.04 13.40 9.73
C THR A 508 40.45 14.75 9.27
N SER A 509 40.58 15.08 7.98
CA SER A 509 40.13 16.34 7.38
C SER A 509 38.95 16.15 6.41
N LEU A 510 38.19 15.05 6.56
CA LEU A 510 36.98 14.77 5.76
C LEU A 510 35.91 15.85 5.89
N ASN A 511 35.92 16.63 6.97
CA ASN A 511 35.02 17.76 7.17
C ASN A 511 35.14 18.86 6.10
N LEU A 512 36.27 18.93 5.37
CA LEU A 512 36.50 19.89 4.29
C LEU A 512 35.95 19.42 2.93
N ILE A 513 35.36 18.23 2.89
CA ILE A 513 34.96 17.52 1.68
C ILE A 513 33.44 17.40 1.64
N SER A 514 32.86 17.66 0.47
CA SER A 514 31.42 17.52 0.24
C SER A 514 31.17 17.01 -1.18
N ARG A 515 30.11 16.22 -1.41
CA ARG A 515 29.74 15.81 -2.77
C ARG A 515 29.20 17.00 -3.56
N TYR A 516 29.51 17.07 -4.85
CA TYR A 516 28.92 18.07 -5.74
C TYR A 516 27.44 17.74 -6.02
N SER A 517 26.53 18.66 -5.70
CA SER A 517 25.07 18.47 -5.81
C SER A 517 24.42 19.26 -6.96
N GLY A 518 25.16 19.58 -8.03
CA GLY A 518 24.62 20.27 -9.21
C GLY A 518 23.74 19.37 -10.08
N ALA A 519 22.98 19.96 -11.01
CA ALA A 519 21.95 19.28 -11.80
C ALA A 519 22.43 18.09 -12.67
N ASN A 520 23.75 17.92 -12.87
CA ASN A 520 24.32 16.75 -13.54
C ASN A 520 25.76 16.50 -13.09
N ALA A 521 26.07 15.29 -12.59
CA ALA A 521 27.41 14.90 -12.11
C ALA A 521 28.43 14.80 -13.25
N ALA A 522 28.01 14.39 -14.45
CA ALA A 522 28.87 14.28 -15.62
C ALA A 522 29.45 15.64 -16.07
N ASN A 523 28.65 16.71 -15.92
CA ASN A 523 29.01 18.06 -16.32
C ASN A 523 29.60 18.89 -15.18
N ALA A 524 29.94 18.27 -14.04
CA ALA A 524 30.51 18.96 -12.90
C ALA A 524 31.86 19.60 -13.31
N PRO A 525 32.09 20.89 -13.04
CA PRO A 525 33.34 21.56 -13.42
C PRO A 525 34.54 20.89 -12.74
N LEU A 526 35.68 20.87 -13.43
CA LEU A 526 36.96 20.45 -12.86
C LEU A 526 37.82 21.69 -12.62
N HIS A 527 38.04 22.03 -11.36
CA HIS A 527 38.85 23.19 -11.00
C HIS A 527 40.34 22.87 -11.15
N LYS A 528 41.16 23.90 -11.36
CA LYS A 528 42.62 23.79 -11.39
C LYS A 528 43.20 24.15 -10.03
N LEU A 529 44.05 23.28 -9.46
CA LEU A 529 44.76 23.56 -8.21
C LEU A 529 45.61 24.84 -8.35
N GLY A 530 45.55 25.72 -7.35
CA GLY A 530 46.25 27.02 -7.34
C GLY A 530 45.59 28.13 -8.17
N SER A 531 44.45 27.88 -8.83
CA SER A 531 43.70 28.90 -9.58
C SER A 531 42.78 29.73 -8.69
N GLN A 532 42.68 31.04 -8.98
CA GLN A 532 41.72 31.95 -8.33
C GLN A 532 40.26 31.75 -8.79
N GLN A 533 40.00 30.82 -9.72
CA GLN A 533 38.64 30.55 -10.25
C GLN A 533 37.66 30.15 -9.14
N TRP A 534 38.06 29.22 -8.27
CA TRP A 534 37.20 28.78 -7.15
C TRP A 534 36.99 29.90 -6.12
N SER A 535 38.05 30.64 -5.78
CA SER A 535 37.97 31.80 -4.88
C SER A 535 36.99 32.87 -5.41
N LYS A 536 37.05 33.20 -6.71
CA LYS A 536 36.11 34.14 -7.35
C LYS A 536 34.68 33.60 -7.37
N ALA A 537 34.49 32.31 -7.64
CA ALA A 537 33.18 31.67 -7.60
C ALA A 537 32.58 31.67 -6.19
N LYS A 538 33.38 31.33 -5.17
CA LYS A 538 33.03 31.40 -3.74
C LYS A 538 32.64 32.83 -3.34
N LYS A 539 33.40 33.84 -3.78
CA LYS A 539 33.10 35.26 -3.50
C LYS A 539 31.79 35.71 -4.14
N ARG A 540 31.56 35.41 -5.43
CA ARG A 540 30.29 35.76 -6.11
C ARG A 540 29.08 35.05 -5.49
N ALA A 541 29.26 33.78 -5.11
CA ALA A 541 28.21 33.03 -4.41
C ALA A 541 27.92 33.64 -3.03
N ALA A 542 28.95 34.07 -2.30
CA ALA A 542 28.80 34.77 -1.02
C ALA A 542 28.09 36.13 -1.17
N GLU A 543 28.41 36.90 -2.21
CA GLU A 543 27.73 38.17 -2.53
C GLU A 543 26.23 37.93 -2.85
N ALA A 544 25.91 36.96 -3.73
CA ALA A 544 24.52 36.62 -4.04
C ALA A 544 23.76 36.04 -2.84
N LEU A 545 24.45 35.31 -1.96
CA LEU A 545 23.91 34.85 -0.68
C LEU A 545 23.63 36.02 0.27
N TYR A 546 24.47 37.05 0.28
CA TYR A 546 24.31 38.21 1.13
C TYR A 546 23.02 38.98 0.81
N ASP A 547 22.72 39.22 -0.47
CA ASP A 547 21.50 39.92 -0.88
C ASP A 547 20.23 39.13 -0.50
N VAL A 548 20.25 37.80 -0.72
CA VAL A 548 19.14 36.91 -0.34
C VAL A 548 19.02 36.80 1.17
N ALA A 549 20.13 36.72 1.90
CA ALA A 549 20.16 36.68 3.36
C ALA A 549 19.65 38.00 3.95
N ALA A 550 20.01 39.14 3.37
CA ALA A 550 19.53 40.45 3.79
C ALA A 550 18.01 40.59 3.61
N GLU A 551 17.46 40.18 2.46
CA GLU A 551 16.02 40.16 2.22
C GLU A 551 15.29 39.25 3.22
N LEU A 552 15.83 38.05 3.48
CA LEU A 552 15.26 37.11 4.44
C LEU A 552 15.35 37.63 5.87
N LEU A 553 16.51 38.17 6.27
CA LEU A 553 16.72 38.77 7.59
C LEU A 553 15.78 39.94 7.83
N GLU A 554 15.51 40.78 6.83
CA GLU A 554 14.54 41.87 6.98
C GLU A 554 13.11 41.35 7.23
N ILE A 555 12.71 40.27 6.55
CA ILE A 555 11.41 39.61 6.76
C ILE A 555 11.34 39.00 8.16
N TYR A 556 12.39 38.29 8.60
CA TYR A 556 12.41 37.66 9.92
C TYR A 556 12.56 38.66 11.07
N ALA A 557 13.35 39.73 10.91
CA ALA A 557 13.44 40.81 11.88
C ALA A 557 12.10 41.54 12.04
N LYS A 558 11.35 41.75 10.94
CA LYS A 558 9.97 42.26 11.01
C LYS A 558 9.00 41.28 11.68
N ARG A 559 9.27 39.97 11.65
CA ARG A 559 8.44 38.95 12.32
C ARG A 559 8.79 38.78 13.80
N GLU A 560 10.06 38.75 14.17
CA GLU A 560 10.48 38.68 15.58
C GLU A 560 10.06 39.92 16.38
N SER A 561 10.01 41.08 15.72
CA SER A 561 9.51 42.31 16.34
C SER A 561 7.98 42.41 16.40
N GLN A 562 7.25 41.52 15.71
CA GLN A 562 5.79 41.47 15.74
C GLN A 562 5.31 40.47 16.79
N LYS A 563 4.36 40.91 17.62
CA LYS A 563 3.63 40.00 18.51
C LYS A 563 2.60 39.22 17.70
N GLY A 564 2.72 37.89 17.72
CA GLY A 564 1.75 36.96 17.16
C GLY A 564 0.55 36.76 18.10
N PHE A 565 -0.24 35.74 17.79
CA PHE A 565 -1.35 35.32 18.63
C PHE A 565 -1.00 33.99 19.30
N ALA A 566 -0.81 34.00 20.62
CA ALA A 566 -0.61 32.79 21.40
C ALA A 566 -1.93 32.02 21.53
N TYR A 567 -1.99 30.84 20.92
CA TYR A 567 -3.14 29.94 21.04
C TYR A 567 -3.24 29.36 22.46
N PRO A 568 -4.46 29.13 22.98
CA PRO A 568 -4.65 28.50 24.29
C PRO A 568 -4.16 27.05 24.29
N GLU A 569 -3.96 26.50 25.48
CA GLU A 569 -3.67 25.07 25.67
C GLU A 569 -4.80 24.18 25.10
N PRO A 570 -4.47 23.05 24.45
CA PRO A 570 -5.45 22.08 23.97
C PRO A 570 -6.45 21.65 25.04
N THR A 571 -7.73 21.68 24.68
CA THR A 571 -8.83 21.27 25.58
C THR A 571 -9.15 19.77 25.43
N ASP A 572 -10.09 19.28 26.24
CA ASP A 572 -10.66 17.93 26.08
C ASP A 572 -11.29 17.71 24.69
N ALA A 573 -11.76 18.77 24.03
CA ALA A 573 -12.29 18.69 22.67
C ALA A 573 -11.17 18.40 21.66
N TYR A 574 -9.99 19.00 21.83
CA TYR A 574 -8.80 18.68 21.04
C TYR A 574 -8.37 17.22 21.27
N SER A 575 -8.32 16.76 22.53
CA SER A 575 -7.99 15.36 22.84
C SER A 575 -8.98 14.38 22.21
N SER A 576 -10.28 14.71 22.20
CA SER A 576 -11.32 13.93 21.53
C SER A 576 -11.13 13.94 20.00
N PHE A 577 -10.72 15.07 19.43
CA PHE A 577 -10.37 15.17 18.01
C PHE A 577 -9.19 14.26 17.68
N VAL A 578 -8.13 14.29 18.46
CA VAL A 578 -6.95 13.41 18.30
C VAL A 578 -7.34 11.93 18.42
N ALA A 579 -8.11 11.54 19.45
CA ALA A 579 -8.52 10.15 19.69
C ALA A 579 -9.41 9.56 18.59
N SER A 580 -10.14 10.40 17.84
CA SER A 580 -10.95 9.95 16.70
C SER A 580 -10.14 9.62 15.44
N PHE A 581 -8.81 9.81 15.48
CA PHE A 581 -7.93 9.42 14.38
C PHE A 581 -7.82 7.89 14.31
N ALA A 582 -8.15 7.32 13.15
CA ALA A 582 -8.27 5.86 12.98
C ALA A 582 -6.94 5.10 12.85
N PHE A 583 -5.80 5.79 12.98
CA PHE A 583 -4.47 5.22 12.80
C PHE A 583 -3.60 5.51 14.01
N GLU A 584 -2.68 4.60 14.30
CA GLU A 584 -1.65 4.82 15.30
C GLU A 584 -0.60 5.79 14.75
N GLU A 585 -0.25 6.81 15.55
CA GLU A 585 0.69 7.84 15.16
C GLU A 585 2.13 7.34 15.25
N THR A 586 2.97 7.80 14.31
CA THR A 586 4.40 7.50 14.37
C THR A 586 5.12 8.44 15.35
N PRO A 587 6.27 8.05 15.92
CA PRO A 587 7.04 8.93 16.81
C PRO A 587 7.38 10.28 16.17
N ASP A 588 7.64 10.30 14.86
CA ASP A 588 7.93 11.56 14.15
C ASP A 588 6.69 12.43 13.99
N GLN A 589 5.50 11.84 13.82
CA GLN A 589 4.23 12.58 13.79
C GLN A 589 3.96 13.21 15.16
N ILE A 590 4.13 12.45 16.24
CA ILE A 590 3.94 12.95 17.61
C ILE A 590 4.88 14.13 17.88
N LYS A 591 6.19 13.95 17.64
CA LYS A 591 7.20 15.01 17.81
C LYS A 591 6.91 16.24 16.94
N THR A 592 6.48 16.02 15.70
CA THR A 592 6.11 17.11 14.79
C THR A 592 4.91 17.88 15.33
N MET A 593 3.89 17.18 15.83
CA MET A 593 2.71 17.81 16.40
C MET A 593 3.04 18.58 17.68
N GLU A 594 3.84 18.02 18.59
CA GLU A 594 4.33 18.72 19.79
C GLU A 594 5.04 20.02 19.43
N SER A 595 5.89 19.99 18.40
CA SER A 595 6.61 21.18 17.93
C SER A 595 5.66 22.23 17.33
N VAL A 596 4.66 21.80 16.54
CA VAL A 596 3.63 22.70 15.98
C VAL A 596 2.78 23.33 17.08
N LEU A 597 2.37 22.56 18.09
CA LEU A 597 1.59 23.07 19.23
C LEU A 597 2.41 24.09 20.04
N SER A 598 3.67 23.78 20.34
CA SER A 598 4.56 24.69 21.06
C SER A 598 4.74 26.02 20.32
N ASP A 599 4.85 25.99 18.99
CA ASP A 599 4.98 27.22 18.20
C ASP A 599 3.68 28.03 18.22
N MET A 600 2.53 27.38 18.06
CA MET A 600 1.22 28.06 18.08
C MET A 600 0.92 28.68 19.46
N GLN A 601 1.37 28.07 20.54
CA GLN A 601 1.19 28.62 21.89
C GLN A 601 2.13 29.79 22.21
N SER A 602 3.11 30.07 21.35
CA SER A 602 4.07 31.14 21.53
C SER A 602 3.49 32.53 21.23
N GLU A 603 4.05 33.57 21.84
CA GLU A 603 3.78 34.97 21.44
C GLU A 603 4.43 35.32 20.08
N LYS A 604 5.26 34.44 19.51
CA LYS A 604 5.91 34.64 18.20
C LYS A 604 5.09 33.96 17.08
N PRO A 605 4.84 34.62 15.93
CA PRO A 605 4.13 33.99 14.82
C PRO A 605 4.89 32.78 14.25
N MET A 606 4.26 31.61 14.22
CA MET A 606 4.84 30.37 13.70
C MET A 606 5.18 30.51 12.20
N ASP A 607 6.36 29.99 11.78
CA ASP A 607 6.69 29.68 10.38
C ASP A 607 7.43 28.35 10.30
N ARG A 608 6.66 27.25 10.31
CA ARG A 608 7.18 25.89 10.34
C ARG A 608 7.02 25.19 9.00
N LEU A 609 8.05 24.46 8.60
CA LEU A 609 8.04 23.55 7.45
C LEU A 609 8.00 22.10 7.93
N VAL A 610 6.93 21.39 7.57
CA VAL A 610 6.76 19.95 7.79
C VAL A 610 7.09 19.22 6.49
N CYS A 611 8.20 18.48 6.50
CA CYS A 611 8.62 17.62 5.41
C CYS A 611 8.27 16.17 5.74
N GLY A 612 7.78 15.43 4.78
CA GLY A 612 7.57 13.98 4.92
C GLY A 612 6.98 13.44 3.63
N ASP A 613 7.11 12.15 3.35
CA ASP A 613 6.64 11.59 2.08
C ASP A 613 5.09 11.65 1.95
N VAL A 614 4.58 11.41 0.75
CA VAL A 614 3.14 11.28 0.50
C VAL A 614 2.58 10.13 1.34
N GLY A 615 1.55 10.43 2.14
CA GLY A 615 0.91 9.45 3.02
C GLY A 615 1.50 9.36 4.43
N PHE A 616 2.54 10.13 4.76
CA PHE A 616 3.12 10.14 6.12
C PHE A 616 2.33 11.00 7.13
N GLY A 617 1.05 11.26 6.86
CA GLY A 617 0.17 11.97 7.80
C GLY A 617 0.41 13.47 7.93
N LYS A 618 1.13 14.13 7.00
CA LYS A 618 1.26 15.60 6.97
C LYS A 618 -0.10 16.31 7.09
N THR A 619 -1.09 15.80 6.36
CA THR A 619 -2.46 16.33 6.39
C THR A 619 -3.09 16.25 7.78
N GLU A 620 -2.79 15.23 8.58
CA GLU A 620 -3.30 15.12 9.95
C GLU A 620 -2.67 16.18 10.85
N ILE A 621 -1.38 16.48 10.70
CA ILE A 621 -0.72 17.59 11.40
C ILE A 621 -1.42 18.92 11.09
N ALA A 622 -1.70 19.18 9.80
CA ALA A 622 -2.43 20.39 9.40
C ALA A 622 -3.87 20.44 9.94
N MET A 623 -4.57 19.31 9.98
CA MET A 623 -5.93 19.24 10.52
C MET A 623 -5.96 19.54 12.02
N ARG A 624 -4.99 19.02 12.78
CA ARG A 624 -4.88 19.29 14.22
C ARG A 624 -4.52 20.74 14.52
N ALA A 625 -3.58 21.31 13.77
CA ALA A 625 -3.27 22.74 13.87
C ALA A 625 -4.49 23.61 13.51
N ALA A 626 -5.23 23.24 12.45
CA ALA A 626 -6.47 23.92 12.08
C ALA A 626 -7.55 23.82 13.15
N PHE A 627 -7.68 22.66 13.80
CA PHE A 627 -8.65 22.48 14.89
C PHE A 627 -8.37 23.43 16.05
N LEU A 628 -7.12 23.48 16.53
CA LEU A 628 -6.71 24.39 17.60
C LEU A 628 -6.98 25.86 17.21
N ALA A 629 -6.73 26.21 15.95
CA ALA A 629 -6.95 27.56 15.47
C ALA A 629 -8.45 27.95 15.47
N VAL A 630 -9.30 27.06 14.97
CA VAL A 630 -10.75 27.27 14.94
C VAL A 630 -11.33 27.34 16.35
N GLU A 631 -10.88 26.49 17.26
CA GLU A 631 -11.30 26.49 18.66
C GLU A 631 -10.99 27.83 19.35
N ALA A 632 -9.86 28.46 19.01
CA ALA A 632 -9.50 29.79 19.48
C ALA A 632 -10.24 30.95 18.77
N GLY A 633 -11.24 30.64 17.93
CA GLY A 633 -12.02 31.64 17.18
C GLY A 633 -11.26 32.30 16.03
N LYS A 634 -10.23 31.61 15.50
CA LYS A 634 -9.45 32.06 14.33
C LYS A 634 -9.89 31.33 13.07
N GLN A 635 -9.84 32.05 11.95
CA GLN A 635 -10.06 31.47 10.62
C GLN A 635 -8.77 30.82 10.10
N VAL A 636 -8.93 29.75 9.33
CA VAL A 636 -7.84 28.98 8.71
C VAL A 636 -7.94 29.04 7.19
N ALA A 637 -6.82 29.32 6.52
CA ALA A 637 -6.71 29.24 5.07
C ALA A 637 -5.76 28.11 4.67
N VAL A 638 -6.24 27.15 3.88
CA VAL A 638 -5.44 26.05 3.33
C VAL A 638 -5.22 26.28 1.83
N LEU A 639 -3.98 26.53 1.46
CA LEU A 639 -3.54 26.82 0.10
C LEU A 639 -2.96 25.58 -0.55
N VAL A 640 -3.53 25.21 -1.70
CA VAL A 640 -3.11 24.04 -2.48
C VAL A 640 -2.79 24.44 -3.93
N PRO A 641 -1.89 23.72 -4.64
CA PRO A 641 -1.45 24.17 -5.96
C PRO A 641 -2.47 23.86 -7.06
N THR A 642 -3.26 22.79 -6.91
CA THR A 642 -4.20 22.33 -7.92
C THR A 642 -5.64 22.27 -7.40
N THR A 643 -6.57 22.34 -8.33
CA THR A 643 -8.02 22.30 -8.03
C THR A 643 -8.46 20.92 -7.57
N LEU A 644 -7.82 19.86 -8.07
CA LEU A 644 -8.03 18.49 -7.59
C LEU A 644 -7.61 18.34 -6.12
N LEU A 645 -6.41 18.84 -5.75
CA LEU A 645 -5.97 18.84 -4.36
C LEU A 645 -6.91 19.67 -3.47
N SER A 646 -7.45 20.77 -4.00
CA SER A 646 -8.42 21.60 -3.27
C SER A 646 -9.68 20.81 -2.93
N SER A 647 -10.22 20.04 -3.89
CA SER A 647 -11.38 19.18 -3.66
C SER A 647 -11.06 18.01 -2.73
N GLN A 648 -9.88 17.38 -2.88
CA GLN A 648 -9.45 16.29 -2.00
C GLN A 648 -9.28 16.74 -0.55
N HIS A 649 -8.60 17.87 -0.31
CA HIS A 649 -8.46 18.44 1.02
C HIS A 649 -9.82 18.88 1.56
N HIS A 650 -10.68 19.51 0.75
CA HIS A 650 -12.03 19.88 1.17
C HIS A 650 -12.83 18.69 1.68
N GLN A 651 -12.88 17.60 0.92
CA GLN A 651 -13.57 16.39 1.36
C GLN A 651 -12.94 15.80 2.62
N THR A 652 -11.60 15.71 2.68
CA THR A 652 -10.93 15.09 3.83
C THR A 652 -11.10 15.91 5.11
N PHE A 653 -11.06 17.24 5.02
CA PHE A 653 -11.34 18.13 6.15
C PHE A 653 -12.80 18.03 6.58
N VAL A 654 -13.76 18.02 5.65
CA VAL A 654 -15.19 17.86 5.99
C VAL A 654 -15.44 16.52 6.70
N ASP A 655 -14.89 15.42 6.18
CA ASP A 655 -15.00 14.10 6.81
C ASP A 655 -14.38 14.07 8.21
N ARG A 656 -13.19 14.68 8.38
CA ARG A 656 -12.46 14.69 9.65
C ARG A 656 -13.14 15.54 10.72
N PHE A 657 -13.75 16.66 10.34
CA PHE A 657 -14.40 17.63 11.23
C PHE A 657 -15.91 17.39 11.39
N ILE A 658 -16.46 16.30 10.86
CA ILE A 658 -17.91 16.07 10.80
C ILE A 658 -18.63 16.13 12.16
N LYS A 659 -17.94 15.75 13.24
CA LYS A 659 -18.47 15.76 14.62
C LYS A 659 -18.40 17.13 15.30
N TYR A 660 -17.89 18.15 14.61
CA TYR A 660 -17.62 19.47 15.15
C TYR A 660 -18.36 20.55 14.38
N PRO A 661 -18.83 21.62 15.05
CA PRO A 661 -19.59 22.70 14.41
C PRO A 661 -18.66 23.66 13.63
N VAL A 662 -17.88 23.13 12.68
CA VAL A 662 -16.89 23.88 11.89
C VAL A 662 -17.35 24.00 10.44
N VAL A 663 -17.45 25.23 9.93
CA VAL A 663 -17.90 25.51 8.57
C VAL A 663 -16.70 25.55 7.62
N ILE A 664 -16.59 24.53 6.77
CA ILE A 664 -15.50 24.36 5.81
C ILE A 664 -15.99 24.61 4.37
N LYS A 665 -15.37 25.56 3.67
CA LYS A 665 -15.70 25.88 2.26
C LYS A 665 -14.48 25.75 1.37
N SER A 666 -14.72 25.45 0.09
CA SER A 666 -13.68 25.40 -0.94
C SER A 666 -13.77 26.58 -1.91
N LEU A 667 -12.63 27.20 -2.25
CA LEU A 667 -12.53 28.30 -3.20
C LEU A 667 -11.52 27.96 -4.31
N SER A 668 -12.05 27.50 -5.43
CA SER A 668 -11.29 27.02 -6.58
C SER A 668 -11.99 27.46 -7.89
N ARG A 669 -11.52 26.93 -9.03
CA ARG A 669 -12.20 27.15 -10.33
C ARG A 669 -13.54 26.44 -10.44
N PHE A 670 -13.84 25.48 -9.56
CA PHE A 670 -15.04 24.65 -9.63
C PHE A 670 -16.29 25.33 -9.08
N GLN A 671 -16.13 26.32 -8.20
CA GLN A 671 -17.25 27.11 -7.69
C GLN A 671 -17.67 28.16 -8.73
N SER A 672 -18.98 28.37 -8.88
CA SER A 672 -19.53 29.43 -9.74
C SER A 672 -19.17 30.82 -9.24
N GLN A 673 -19.22 31.84 -10.09
CA GLN A 673 -18.93 33.23 -9.67
C GLN A 673 -19.83 33.70 -8.52
N LYS A 674 -21.10 33.26 -8.52
CA LYS A 674 -22.06 33.57 -7.45
C LYS A 674 -21.64 32.94 -6.12
N GLU A 675 -21.26 31.67 -6.13
CA GLU A 675 -20.75 30.98 -4.94
C GLU A 675 -19.44 31.58 -4.44
N GLN A 676 -18.51 31.88 -5.34
CA GLN A 676 -17.24 32.53 -4.98
C GLN A 676 -17.49 33.88 -4.27
N LYS A 677 -18.45 34.68 -4.76
CA LYS A 677 -18.82 35.96 -4.14
C LYS A 677 -19.42 35.74 -2.74
N HIS A 678 -20.33 34.78 -2.60
CA HIS A 678 -20.92 34.43 -1.31
C HIS A 678 -19.87 33.95 -0.30
N ILE A 679 -18.92 33.10 -0.72
CA ILE A 679 -17.84 32.61 0.15
C ILE A 679 -16.96 33.77 0.62
N LYS A 680 -16.61 34.71 -0.26
CA LYS A 680 -15.83 35.90 0.12
C LYS A 680 -16.56 36.77 1.13
N GLU A 681 -17.86 36.99 0.95
CA GLU A 681 -18.69 37.74 1.91
C GLU A 681 -18.78 37.00 3.26
N SER A 682 -18.91 35.67 3.23
CA SER A 682 -18.97 34.82 4.43
C SER A 682 -17.64 34.83 5.21
N LEU A 683 -16.50 34.83 4.51
CA LEU A 683 -15.17 34.96 5.11
C LEU A 683 -14.99 36.30 5.83
N LYS A 684 -15.49 37.39 5.22
CA LYS A 684 -15.47 38.74 5.80
C LYS A 684 -16.37 38.86 7.03
N GLN A 685 -17.51 38.15 7.04
CA GLN A 685 -18.43 38.10 8.19
C GLN A 685 -17.93 37.16 9.32
N GLY A 686 -17.01 36.25 9.00
CA GLY A 686 -16.48 35.24 9.91
C GLY A 686 -17.41 34.04 10.12
N THR A 687 -18.29 33.75 9.15
CA THR A 687 -19.18 32.57 9.20
C THR A 687 -18.57 31.32 8.58
N VAL A 688 -17.42 31.45 7.93
CA VAL A 688 -16.61 30.34 7.42
C VAL A 688 -15.33 30.27 8.26
N ASP A 689 -15.11 29.13 8.90
CA ASP A 689 -13.97 28.90 9.79
C ASP A 689 -12.75 28.46 9.01
N ILE A 690 -12.91 27.54 8.05
CA ILE A 690 -11.82 27.01 7.22
C ILE A 690 -12.15 27.22 5.75
N VAL A 691 -11.22 27.84 5.01
CA VAL A 691 -11.28 27.90 3.55
C VAL A 691 -10.13 27.13 2.92
N ILE A 692 -10.45 26.24 1.99
CA ILE A 692 -9.47 25.44 1.25
C ILE A 692 -9.52 25.88 -0.20
N GLY A 693 -8.40 26.31 -0.77
CA GLY A 693 -8.44 26.90 -2.10
C GLY A 693 -7.11 26.95 -2.81
N THR A 694 -7.20 27.27 -4.10
CA THR A 694 -6.02 27.36 -4.96
C THR A 694 -5.44 28.77 -4.93
N HIS A 695 -4.67 29.13 -5.96
CA HIS A 695 -4.23 30.49 -6.20
C HIS A 695 -5.37 31.54 -6.20
N LYS A 696 -6.65 31.15 -6.27
CA LYS A 696 -7.79 32.05 -6.07
C LYS A 696 -7.87 32.69 -4.69
N LEU A 697 -7.25 32.08 -3.67
CA LEU A 697 -7.13 32.67 -2.33
C LEU A 697 -6.13 33.84 -2.28
N ILE A 698 -5.21 33.92 -3.25
CA ILE A 698 -4.15 34.93 -3.33
C ILE A 698 -4.30 35.89 -4.52
N GLN A 699 -4.98 35.46 -5.59
CA GLN A 699 -5.30 36.28 -6.77
C GLN A 699 -6.59 37.05 -6.53
N GLY A 700 -6.47 38.11 -5.73
CA GLY A 700 -7.56 39.02 -5.34
C GLY A 700 -7.51 39.28 -3.84
N SER A 701 -7.86 40.49 -3.41
CA SER A 701 -7.98 40.81 -1.98
C SER A 701 -9.15 40.02 -1.39
N ILE A 702 -8.86 39.05 -0.53
CA ILE A 702 -9.84 38.41 0.34
C ILE A 702 -9.71 39.05 1.71
N ASP A 703 -10.80 39.64 2.19
CA ASP A 703 -10.88 40.19 3.52
C ASP A 703 -11.32 39.07 4.48
N TYR A 704 -10.44 38.69 5.39
CA TYR A 704 -10.77 37.78 6.49
C TYR A 704 -11.16 38.60 7.72
N LYS A 705 -12.07 38.07 8.55
CA LYS A 705 -12.41 38.69 9.83
C LYS A 705 -11.29 38.52 10.85
N ASN A 706 -10.73 37.30 10.96
CA ASN A 706 -9.74 36.96 11.99
C ASN A 706 -8.85 35.78 11.53
N LEU A 707 -8.08 35.95 10.46
CA LEU A 707 -7.18 34.91 9.95
C LEU A 707 -6.04 34.64 10.94
N GLY A 708 -5.99 33.42 11.49
CA GLY A 708 -4.96 33.04 12.46
C GLY A 708 -3.95 32.03 11.97
N LEU A 709 -4.33 31.13 11.04
CA LEU A 709 -3.45 30.08 10.54
C LEU A 709 -3.54 29.96 9.01
N ILE A 710 -2.38 29.85 8.38
CA ILE A 710 -2.23 29.60 6.95
C ILE A 710 -1.49 28.27 6.77
N VAL A 711 -2.16 27.29 6.19
CA VAL A 711 -1.56 26.02 5.79
C VAL A 711 -1.23 26.07 4.30
N ILE A 712 0.01 25.76 3.93
CA ILE A 712 0.44 25.74 2.52
C ILE A 712 0.90 24.33 2.19
N ASP A 713 0.22 23.67 1.25
CA ASP A 713 0.61 22.33 0.79
C ASP A 713 1.36 22.41 -0.54
N GLU A 714 2.46 21.68 -0.66
CA GLU A 714 3.34 21.62 -1.83
C GLU A 714 3.79 23.01 -2.33
N GLU A 715 4.35 23.84 -1.44
CA GLU A 715 4.83 25.22 -1.73
C GLU A 715 5.72 25.28 -3.00
N HIS A 716 6.46 24.20 -3.30
CA HIS A 716 7.35 24.11 -4.46
C HIS A 716 6.61 24.28 -5.80
N ARG A 717 5.34 23.89 -5.89
CA ARG A 717 4.52 23.98 -7.12
C ARG A 717 3.95 25.39 -7.39
N PHE A 718 4.09 26.33 -6.46
CA PHE A 718 3.65 27.71 -6.66
C PHE A 718 4.68 28.54 -7.45
N GLY A 719 4.20 29.31 -8.42
CA GLY A 719 5.02 30.20 -9.24
C GLY A 719 5.55 31.41 -8.46
N VAL A 720 6.54 32.12 -9.03
CA VAL A 720 7.22 33.26 -8.36
C VAL A 720 6.25 34.35 -7.92
N LYS A 721 5.34 34.80 -8.80
CA LYS A 721 4.31 35.81 -8.47
C LYS A 721 3.34 35.35 -7.36
N GLN A 722 3.04 34.05 -7.30
CA GLN A 722 2.18 33.49 -6.26
C GLN A 722 2.91 33.47 -4.91
N LYS A 723 4.21 33.14 -4.91
CA LYS A 723 5.07 33.20 -3.72
C LYS A 723 5.22 34.62 -3.18
N GLU A 724 5.32 35.63 -4.04
CA GLU A 724 5.29 37.05 -3.63
C GLU A 724 3.95 37.47 -3.03
N ALA A 725 2.83 37.02 -3.59
CA ALA A 725 1.51 37.27 -3.02
C ALA A 725 1.34 36.58 -1.65
N LEU A 726 1.87 35.36 -1.51
CA LEU A 726 1.93 34.64 -0.23
C LEU A 726 2.74 35.43 0.79
N LYS A 727 3.93 35.98 0.43
CA LYS A 727 4.76 36.82 1.31
C LYS A 727 3.96 37.97 1.95
N LYS A 728 3.02 38.59 1.24
CA LYS A 728 2.17 39.67 1.77
C LYS A 728 1.14 39.20 2.81
N LEU A 729 0.66 37.96 2.70
CA LEU A 729 -0.27 37.35 3.66
C LEU A 729 0.44 36.85 4.93
N ARG A 730 1.78 36.78 4.94
CA ARG A 730 2.59 36.26 6.06
C ARG A 730 2.73 37.21 7.26
N GLY A 731 2.06 38.37 7.27
CA GLY A 731 2.33 39.43 8.24
C GLY A 731 2.15 39.02 9.70
N GLN A 732 0.96 38.58 10.09
CA GLN A 732 0.58 38.37 11.51
C GLN A 732 0.06 36.95 11.82
N SER A 733 -0.24 36.14 10.81
CA SER A 733 -0.80 34.80 10.98
C SER A 733 0.30 33.75 11.04
N ASP A 734 0.02 32.67 11.77
CA ASP A 734 0.86 31.49 11.83
C ASP A 734 0.88 30.77 10.48
N ILE A 735 2.03 30.20 10.12
CA ILE A 735 2.24 29.53 8.84
C ILE A 735 2.74 28.11 9.08
N LEU A 736 2.02 27.16 8.50
CA LEU A 736 2.40 25.77 8.44
C LEU A 736 2.56 25.36 6.98
N THR A 737 3.79 25.14 6.53
CA THR A 737 4.05 24.64 5.18
C THR A 737 4.28 23.14 5.20
N MET A 738 3.69 22.41 4.25
CA MET A 738 3.87 20.98 4.06
C MET A 738 4.46 20.70 2.68
N THR A 739 5.39 19.76 2.59
CA THR A 739 5.94 19.32 1.30
C THR A 739 6.30 17.85 1.33
N ALA A 740 6.12 17.15 0.21
CA ALA A 740 6.62 15.79 0.02
C ALA A 740 8.15 15.77 -0.14
N THR A 741 8.69 16.74 -0.89
CA THR A 741 10.11 16.85 -1.20
C THR A 741 10.68 18.14 -0.63
N PRO A 742 11.73 18.09 0.21
CA PRO A 742 12.42 19.30 0.61
C PRO A 742 13.22 19.85 -0.58
N ILE A 743 12.89 21.05 -1.06
CA ILE A 743 13.73 21.74 -2.06
C ILE A 743 15.09 22.02 -1.40
N PRO A 744 16.24 21.71 -2.02
CA PRO A 744 17.57 21.92 -1.42
C PRO A 744 17.80 23.34 -0.88
N ARG A 745 17.22 24.35 -1.54
CA ARG A 745 17.27 25.75 -1.11
C ARG A 745 16.46 26.02 0.17
N THR A 746 15.27 25.43 0.30
CA THR A 746 14.42 25.55 1.50
C THR A 746 14.98 24.73 2.66
N LEU A 747 15.60 23.59 2.37
CA LEU A 747 16.35 22.78 3.32
C LEU A 747 17.58 23.53 3.84
N ASN A 748 18.38 24.15 2.97
CA ASN A 748 19.53 24.97 3.38
C ASN A 748 19.13 26.18 4.23
N MET A 749 17.98 26.80 3.96
CA MET A 749 17.44 27.89 4.79
C MET A 749 16.95 27.42 6.17
N ALA A 750 16.33 26.24 6.23
CA ALA A 750 15.96 25.63 7.51
C ALA A 750 17.19 25.23 8.34
N LEU A 751 18.22 24.69 7.69
CA LEU A 751 19.50 24.32 8.30
C LEU A 751 20.29 25.54 8.81
N GLY A 752 20.05 26.73 8.24
CA GLY A 752 20.61 28.01 8.69
C GLY A 752 19.94 28.63 9.91
N SER A 753 19.06 27.90 10.63
CA SER A 753 18.29 28.37 11.79
C SER A 753 17.30 29.53 11.50
N LEU A 754 17.01 29.81 10.23
CA LEU A 754 16.07 30.87 9.86
C LEU A 754 14.62 30.37 9.79
N ARG A 755 14.39 29.06 9.60
CA ARG A 755 13.06 28.46 9.49
C ARG A 755 13.00 27.15 10.27
N GLU A 756 11.96 26.97 11.08
CA GLU A 756 11.79 25.76 11.84
C GLU A 756 11.34 24.59 10.96
N LEU A 757 11.99 23.43 11.11
CA LEU A 757 11.79 22.24 10.27
C LEU A 757 11.42 21.04 11.14
N SER A 758 10.33 20.38 10.77
CA SER A 758 9.98 19.06 11.29
C SER A 758 10.00 18.05 10.15
N ILE A 759 10.67 16.92 10.36
CA ILE A 759 10.74 15.84 9.37
C ILE A 759 9.93 14.66 9.92
N ILE A 760 8.96 14.21 9.14
CA ILE A 760 8.25 12.95 9.35
C ILE A 760 8.91 11.94 8.41
N ALA A 761 9.70 11.02 8.95
CA ALA A 761 10.45 10.03 8.17
C ALA A 761 9.87 8.61 8.30
N THR A 762 9.23 8.31 9.43
CA THR A 762 8.70 6.98 9.73
C THR A 762 7.36 6.75 9.02
N PRO A 763 7.23 5.72 8.16
CA PRO A 763 5.95 5.37 7.52
C PRO A 763 4.98 4.66 8.50
N PRO A 764 3.66 4.74 8.27
CA PRO A 764 2.68 3.88 8.96
C PRO A 764 2.86 2.38 8.61
N ALA A 765 2.43 1.48 9.49
CA ALA A 765 2.62 0.03 9.34
C ALA A 765 1.95 -0.59 8.08
N LYS A 766 2.54 -1.69 7.55
CA LYS A 766 2.06 -2.55 6.41
C LYS A 766 2.34 -2.09 4.97
N ARG A 767 3.47 -1.42 4.69
CA ARG A 767 3.90 -1.04 3.33
C ARG A 767 4.96 -2.02 2.83
N SER A 768 4.74 -2.75 1.73
CA SER A 768 5.78 -3.57 1.06
C SER A 768 6.68 -2.70 0.15
N ALA A 769 7.89 -3.21 -0.16
CA ALA A 769 8.87 -2.50 -1.00
C ALA A 769 8.50 -2.59 -2.47
N ILE A 770 8.81 -1.54 -3.24
CA ILE A 770 8.58 -1.54 -4.68
C ILE A 770 9.84 -2.02 -5.36
N GLN A 771 9.70 -3.04 -6.19
CA GLN A 771 10.78 -3.51 -7.03
C GLN A 771 10.85 -2.60 -8.26
N THR A 772 11.99 -1.93 -8.44
CA THR A 772 12.25 -1.03 -9.56
C THR A 772 13.20 -1.69 -10.54
N PHE A 773 12.83 -1.69 -11.82
CA PHE A 773 13.60 -2.24 -12.92
C PHE A 773 13.99 -1.09 -13.87
N VAL A 774 15.18 -1.19 -14.46
CA VAL A 774 15.71 -0.21 -15.40
C VAL A 774 16.17 -0.97 -16.64
N ASP A 775 15.33 -0.97 -17.67
CA ASP A 775 15.54 -1.70 -18.92
C ASP A 775 15.34 -0.77 -20.12
N GLU A 776 15.86 -1.17 -21.29
CA GLU A 776 15.50 -0.54 -22.55
C GLU A 776 14.05 -0.89 -22.94
N TRP A 777 13.42 -0.06 -23.77
CA TRP A 777 12.05 -0.35 -24.22
C TRP A 777 12.04 -1.61 -25.07
N ASP A 778 11.32 -2.62 -24.58
CA ASP A 778 11.09 -3.88 -25.27
C ASP A 778 9.61 -4.25 -25.15
N ASP A 779 8.98 -4.49 -26.31
CA ASP A 779 7.54 -4.73 -26.40
C ASP A 779 7.13 -5.99 -25.62
N GLU A 780 7.95 -7.04 -25.63
CA GLU A 780 7.67 -8.28 -24.87
C GLU A 780 7.72 -8.00 -23.36
N THR A 781 8.72 -7.26 -22.88
CA THR A 781 8.87 -6.87 -21.46
C THR A 781 7.71 -6.00 -20.99
N ILE A 782 7.26 -5.03 -21.80
CA ILE A 782 6.10 -4.19 -21.48
C ILE A 782 4.82 -5.04 -21.43
N GLN A 783 4.63 -5.95 -22.39
CA GLN A 783 3.50 -6.88 -22.39
C GLN A 783 3.49 -7.78 -21.15
N GLU A 784 4.64 -8.28 -20.71
CA GLU A 784 4.76 -9.07 -19.48
C GLU A 784 4.43 -8.26 -18.24
N ALA A 785 4.97 -7.04 -18.12
CA ALA A 785 4.70 -6.14 -17.00
C ALA A 785 3.20 -5.80 -16.90
N CYS A 786 2.58 -5.48 -18.04
CA CYS A 786 1.14 -5.22 -18.12
C CYS A 786 0.32 -6.47 -17.79
N SER A 787 0.70 -7.62 -18.34
CA SER A 787 0.03 -8.91 -18.10
C SER A 787 0.06 -9.29 -16.62
N ARG A 788 1.18 -9.04 -15.92
CA ARG A 788 1.31 -9.31 -14.48
C ARG A 788 0.32 -8.48 -13.67
N GLU A 789 0.19 -7.20 -14.01
CA GLU A 789 -0.77 -6.30 -13.35
C GLU A 789 -2.22 -6.70 -13.64
N LEU A 790 -2.53 -7.05 -14.89
CA LEU A 790 -3.88 -7.51 -15.27
C LEU A 790 -4.25 -8.84 -14.61
N HIS A 791 -3.31 -9.79 -14.54
CA HIS A 791 -3.52 -11.09 -13.92
C HIS A 791 -3.96 -10.97 -12.46
N ARG A 792 -3.38 -10.02 -11.72
CA ARG A 792 -3.81 -9.68 -10.34
C ARG A 792 -5.00 -8.72 -10.24
N GLY A 793 -5.65 -8.36 -11.35
CA GLY A 793 -6.79 -7.42 -11.38
C GLY A 793 -6.40 -5.97 -11.04
N GLY A 794 -5.14 -5.62 -11.28
CA GLY A 794 -4.54 -4.34 -10.98
C GLY A 794 -4.73 -3.29 -12.07
N GLN A 795 -4.03 -2.16 -11.93
CA GLN A 795 -4.09 -1.00 -12.83
C GLN A 795 -2.69 -0.47 -13.13
N ILE A 796 -2.48 -0.05 -14.38
CA ILE A 796 -1.15 0.31 -14.89
C ILE A 796 -1.10 1.82 -15.11
N PHE A 797 -0.08 2.47 -14.57
CA PHE A 797 0.25 3.85 -14.91
C PHE A 797 1.38 3.85 -15.95
N VAL A 798 1.14 4.42 -17.11
CA VAL A 798 2.17 4.69 -18.11
C VAL A 798 2.47 6.19 -18.12
N LEU A 799 3.72 6.55 -17.89
CA LEU A 799 4.17 7.94 -17.90
C LEU A 799 4.77 8.26 -19.27
N HIS A 800 4.10 9.12 -20.03
CA HIS A 800 4.61 9.65 -21.29
C HIS A 800 4.76 11.17 -21.19
N ASN A 801 5.99 11.66 -21.37
CA ASN A 801 6.34 13.06 -21.03
C ASN A 801 6.16 14.05 -22.19
N ASP A 802 5.41 13.67 -23.22
CA ASP A 802 5.10 14.50 -24.38
C ASP A 802 3.60 14.42 -24.71
N ILE A 803 2.92 15.56 -24.72
CA ILE A 803 1.47 15.62 -24.96
C ILE A 803 1.16 15.42 -26.44
N ASP A 804 2.04 15.87 -27.35
CA ASP A 804 1.75 15.83 -28.79
C ASP A 804 1.78 14.39 -29.34
N THR A 805 2.47 13.48 -28.65
CA THR A 805 2.63 12.07 -29.04
C THR A 805 1.94 11.10 -28.08
N ILE A 806 1.16 11.58 -27.11
CA ILE A 806 0.51 10.73 -26.10
C ILE A 806 -0.57 9.84 -26.68
N ASP A 807 -1.29 10.30 -27.70
CA ASP A 807 -2.29 9.51 -28.42
C ASP A 807 -1.62 8.34 -29.15
N ASN A 808 -0.48 8.57 -29.81
CA ASN A 808 0.30 7.51 -30.46
C ASN A 808 0.79 6.45 -29.45
N MET A 809 1.20 6.88 -28.25
CA MET A 809 1.59 5.94 -27.18
C MET A 809 0.40 5.12 -26.70
N ALA A 810 -0.79 5.73 -26.57
CA ALA A 810 -2.00 5.00 -26.19
C ALA A 810 -2.45 4.00 -27.27
N GLU A 811 -2.32 4.37 -28.54
CA GLU A 811 -2.57 3.48 -29.68
C GLU A 811 -1.56 2.32 -29.69
N LEU A 812 -0.26 2.61 -29.56
CA LEU A 812 0.80 1.59 -29.46
C LEU A 812 0.49 0.55 -28.37
N LEU A 813 0.12 1.01 -27.16
CA LEU A 813 -0.22 0.10 -26.06
C LEU A 813 -1.49 -0.73 -26.34
N SER A 814 -2.47 -0.13 -27.03
CA SER A 814 -3.71 -0.83 -27.41
C SER A 814 -3.46 -1.86 -28.52
N GLU A 815 -2.51 -1.59 -29.43
CA GLU A 815 -2.05 -2.55 -30.44
C GLU A 815 -1.23 -3.67 -29.82
N LEU A 816 -0.31 -3.34 -28.91
CA LEU A 816 0.51 -4.31 -28.18
C LEU A 816 -0.34 -5.26 -27.32
N MET A 817 -1.39 -4.74 -26.69
CA MET A 817 -2.27 -5.52 -25.82
C MET A 817 -3.75 -5.12 -26.02
N PRO A 818 -4.48 -5.80 -26.93
CA PRO A 818 -5.88 -5.49 -27.24
C PRO A 818 -6.86 -5.67 -26.06
N ASN A 819 -6.44 -6.37 -25.00
CA ASN A 819 -7.19 -6.54 -23.77
C ASN A 819 -7.04 -5.36 -22.79
N LEU A 820 -6.19 -4.38 -23.07
CA LEU A 820 -6.07 -3.16 -22.28
C LEU A 820 -7.15 -2.13 -22.64
N ASN A 821 -7.80 -1.59 -21.62
CA ASN A 821 -8.62 -0.39 -21.76
C ASN A 821 -7.79 0.85 -21.45
N VAL A 822 -7.16 1.42 -22.48
CA VAL A 822 -6.28 2.59 -22.33
C VAL A 822 -7.10 3.89 -22.27
N ARG A 823 -6.70 4.79 -21.36
CA ARG A 823 -7.22 6.15 -21.20
C ARG A 823 -6.07 7.13 -21.02
N ILE A 824 -6.20 8.31 -21.61
CA ILE A 824 -5.18 9.35 -21.60
C ILE A 824 -5.57 10.42 -20.58
N ALA A 825 -4.61 10.87 -19.77
CA ALA A 825 -4.81 11.97 -18.83
C ALA A 825 -3.64 12.95 -18.89
N HIS A 826 -3.89 14.20 -19.32
CA HIS A 826 -2.86 15.24 -19.38
C HIS A 826 -3.39 16.61 -18.93
N GLY A 827 -2.47 17.55 -18.66
CA GLY A 827 -2.78 18.83 -18.03
C GLY A 827 -3.55 19.84 -18.88
N GLN A 828 -3.62 19.65 -20.21
CA GLN A 828 -4.37 20.52 -21.12
C GLN A 828 -5.85 20.11 -21.25
N MET A 829 -6.24 18.95 -20.72
CA MET A 829 -7.62 18.46 -20.82
C MET A 829 -8.62 19.34 -20.06
N PRO A 830 -9.87 19.44 -20.54
CA PRO A 830 -10.97 20.01 -19.78
C PRO A 830 -11.10 19.33 -18.41
N SER A 831 -11.31 20.12 -17.36
CA SER A 831 -11.21 19.61 -15.98
C SER A 831 -12.24 18.54 -15.64
N LYS A 832 -13.45 18.66 -16.23
CA LYS A 832 -14.53 17.68 -16.07
C LYS A 832 -14.21 16.34 -16.72
N GLU A 833 -13.46 16.38 -17.82
CA GLU A 833 -13.03 15.19 -18.54
C GLU A 833 -11.89 14.50 -17.79
N LEU A 834 -10.88 15.24 -17.35
CA LEU A 834 -9.81 14.71 -16.50
C LEU A 834 -10.36 14.11 -15.20
N GLU A 835 -11.33 14.77 -14.56
CA GLU A 835 -12.01 14.24 -13.37
C GLU A 835 -12.73 12.93 -13.68
N ARG A 836 -13.46 12.86 -14.79
CA ARG A 836 -14.11 11.61 -15.23
C ARG A 836 -13.09 10.51 -15.50
N ILE A 837 -11.99 10.79 -16.19
CA ILE A 837 -10.97 9.79 -16.48
C ILE A 837 -10.29 9.30 -15.20
N MET A 838 -9.98 10.19 -14.27
CA MET A 838 -9.46 9.79 -12.97
C MET A 838 -10.48 8.93 -12.23
N THR A 839 -11.75 9.34 -12.21
CA THR A 839 -12.87 8.58 -11.61
C THR A 839 -12.95 7.19 -12.26
N ASP A 840 -13.07 7.10 -13.57
CA ASP A 840 -13.11 5.84 -14.35
C ASP A 840 -11.86 4.98 -14.10
N PHE A 841 -10.67 5.57 -13.98
CA PHE A 841 -9.43 4.86 -13.66
C PHE A 841 -9.38 4.43 -12.18
N TYR A 842 -10.13 5.05 -11.28
CA TYR A 842 -10.20 4.66 -9.87
C TYR A 842 -11.27 3.57 -9.59
N HIS A 843 -12.25 3.36 -10.49
CA HIS A 843 -13.43 2.48 -10.29
C HIS A 843 -13.38 1.17 -11.10
#